data_AF-A0A5P6VN41-F1
#
_entry.id   AF-A0A5P6VN41-F1
#
_cell.length_a   1.000
_cell.length_b   1.000
_cell.length_c   1.000
_cell.angle_alpha   90.00
_cell.angle_beta   90.00
_cell.angle_gamma   90.00
#
_symmetry.space_group_name_H-M   'P 1'
#
loop_
_entity.id
_entity.type
_entity.pdbx_description
1 polymer ?
#
loop_
_entity_poly.entity_id
_entity_poly.type
_entity_poly.pdbx_seq_one_letter_code
_entity_poly.pdbx_strand_id
1 'polypeptide(L)'
;MEHKLNFTRARQQEIHRLSEKFFGVNPAGKELGFTNYYMTVDGKPFFGISGECHFSRVSENQWEDTILKMKAGGINVISTYIFWNHHEEIEGKFRFDGQRNLRKFVELCRKYGMYVIIRIGPFDHGEMRNGGLPDWLYGKPFEVRSVNEGFLHHVRLLYHAISEQVSGLLYKDGGPIIGAQLDNEYMHSAAPWEMTTGVSNEWTNGGADGEDYMLELKKIAIEEGIITPFYTCTGWGGAATPTKEMLPLWGGYAFWPWMFYGNPEYQHPATPEFIYRDNHNNEVPATYNFEPTYKPEDMPYACCEMGGGMINFYNYRFQIPYESVDAMANIKIGSGCNFLGYYMYRGGSNPKGEHGNYLNEHQCPKISYEYQSPLGEFGQIHPSYHRLRRMHIFARHFGSKLSEMVTMLADDNTNLYPAEGETLRYAARTDGSEGFLFINNYQDHATLSDKSKERIAVAVADKEIVINDLGIASGENAILPINMDFDGLLLSYATAQLLSRVEANNVITYYFFQVLGMKPVYAFAGEEIIEAKCGKESGFSKQAGDKEVHFVTLSSEESLDFYEFDSETGTKIVFSKEPVIFDGSSFRVEKTDLNRRNIEAIQCGPSRYTLTVPKLNVSAKDTLLKIDYSGDIGSLFNSKGELLADNFSNEATWEIGLNEIGVKAGEVLTLLITPRKDDVVVDVSSTMAGRLEKANGLHFELRDIYVVETIEEELNCF
;
A
#
# COMPACT_ATOMS: atom_id res chain seq x y z
N MET A 1 -7.49 0.25 -33.31
CA MET A 1 -7.18 -1.09 -33.91
C MET A 1 -8.32 -2.06 -33.57
N GLU A 2 -8.36 -3.27 -34.15
CA GLU A 2 -9.30 -4.32 -33.72
C GLU A 2 -8.60 -5.26 -32.73
N HIS A 3 -9.16 -5.35 -31.52
CA HIS A 3 -8.69 -6.15 -30.39
C HIS A 3 -9.67 -7.29 -30.12
N LYS A 4 -9.20 -8.50 -29.76
CA LYS A 4 -10.07 -9.68 -29.61
C LYS A 4 -9.77 -10.47 -28.34
N LEU A 5 -10.83 -10.86 -27.64
CA LEU A 5 -10.83 -11.88 -26.59
C LEU A 5 -11.89 -12.94 -26.88
N ASN A 6 -11.73 -14.14 -26.33
CA ASN A 6 -12.70 -15.20 -26.49
C ASN A 6 -12.93 -15.92 -25.17
N PHE A 7 -14.00 -15.54 -24.45
CA PHE A 7 -14.35 -16.11 -23.16
C PHE A 7 -14.62 -17.62 -23.26
N THR A 8 -15.10 -18.13 -24.40
CA THR A 8 -15.31 -19.59 -24.57
C THR A 8 -14.02 -20.41 -24.52
N ARG A 9 -12.85 -19.76 -24.59
CA ARG A 9 -11.52 -20.36 -24.43
C ARG A 9 -10.94 -20.17 -23.03
N ALA A 10 -11.70 -19.62 -22.08
CA ALA A 10 -11.27 -19.52 -20.70
C ALA A 10 -10.87 -20.91 -20.18
N ARG A 11 -9.73 -20.99 -19.49
CA ARG A 11 -9.26 -22.26 -18.93
C ARG A 11 -10.27 -22.77 -17.90
N GLN A 12 -10.40 -24.10 -17.83
CA GLN A 12 -11.22 -24.71 -16.80
C GLN A 12 -10.57 -24.46 -15.44
N GLN A 13 -11.36 -23.95 -14.50
CA GLN A 13 -10.91 -23.67 -13.15
C GLN A 13 -11.21 -24.86 -12.22
N GLU A 14 -10.22 -25.30 -11.45
CA GLU A 14 -10.40 -26.28 -10.37
C GLU A 14 -10.09 -25.61 -9.03
N ILE A 15 -11.15 -25.08 -8.40
CA ILE A 15 -11.06 -24.47 -7.07
C ILE A 15 -11.18 -25.58 -6.03
N HIS A 16 -10.19 -25.68 -5.15
CA HIS A 16 -10.20 -26.61 -4.03
C HIS A 16 -9.65 -25.96 -2.76
N ARG A 17 -10.10 -26.47 -1.62
CA ARG A 17 -9.62 -26.06 -0.29
C ARG A 17 -8.14 -26.43 -0.15
N LEU A 18 -7.33 -25.52 0.39
CA LEU A 18 -5.97 -25.87 0.83
C LEU A 18 -6.01 -26.79 2.06
N SER A 19 -4.86 -27.29 2.50
CA SER A 19 -4.79 -28.11 3.71
C SER A 19 -5.25 -27.36 4.97
N GLU A 20 -5.62 -28.08 6.04
CA GLU A 20 -6.05 -27.50 7.34
C GLU A 20 -5.03 -26.55 7.99
N LYS A 21 -3.78 -26.52 7.50
CA LYS A 21 -2.73 -25.58 7.94
C LYS A 21 -2.98 -24.13 7.50
N PHE A 22 -3.94 -23.93 6.59
CA PHE A 22 -4.36 -22.63 6.08
C PHE A 22 -5.75 -22.24 6.60
N PHE A 23 -6.23 -22.92 7.65
CA PHE A 23 -7.56 -22.69 8.22
C PHE A 23 -7.50 -22.48 9.73
N GLY A 24 -8.43 -21.66 10.22
CA GLY A 24 -8.66 -21.47 11.63
C GLY A 24 -10.13 -21.19 11.92
N VAL A 25 -10.58 -21.57 13.11
CA VAL A 25 -11.94 -21.36 13.59
C VAL A 25 -11.89 -20.57 14.88
N ASN A 26 -12.73 -19.54 15.01
CA ASN A 26 -12.84 -18.75 16.23
C ASN A 26 -13.86 -19.35 17.22
N PRO A 27 -13.95 -18.87 18.46
CA PRO A 27 -14.89 -19.40 19.47
C PRO A 27 -16.38 -19.24 19.09
N ALA A 28 -16.70 -18.39 18.11
CA ALA A 28 -18.05 -18.23 17.57
C ALA A 28 -18.36 -19.25 16.44
N GLY A 29 -17.42 -20.15 16.12
CA GLY A 29 -17.57 -21.15 15.06
C GLY A 29 -17.39 -20.59 13.66
N LYS A 30 -16.87 -19.36 13.52
CA LYS A 30 -16.57 -18.78 12.20
C LYS A 30 -15.25 -19.31 11.69
N GLU A 31 -15.24 -19.75 10.44
CA GLU A 31 -14.06 -20.32 9.78
C GLU A 31 -13.43 -19.28 8.85
N LEU A 32 -12.11 -19.25 8.84
CA LEU A 32 -11.31 -18.49 7.90
C LEU A 32 -10.24 -19.41 7.30
N GLY A 33 -10.00 -19.29 6.00
CA GLY A 33 -8.85 -19.93 5.36
C GLY A 33 -8.76 -19.70 3.86
N PHE A 34 -8.14 -20.61 3.11
CA PHE A 34 -7.83 -20.39 1.69
C PHE A 34 -8.20 -21.58 0.79
N THR A 35 -8.70 -21.24 -0.39
CA THR A 35 -8.62 -22.12 -1.56
C THR A 35 -7.31 -21.87 -2.29
N ASN A 36 -7.01 -22.66 -3.32
CA ASN A 36 -5.93 -22.36 -4.24
C ASN A 36 -6.14 -21.08 -5.08
N TYR A 37 -7.29 -20.39 -4.96
CA TYR A 37 -7.59 -19.16 -5.69
C TYR A 37 -7.79 -17.93 -4.80
N TYR A 38 -8.38 -18.07 -3.62
CA TYR A 38 -8.80 -16.93 -2.81
C TYR A 38 -8.94 -17.27 -1.33
N MET A 39 -9.00 -16.22 -0.51
CA MET A 39 -9.35 -16.32 0.89
C MET A 39 -10.85 -16.60 1.05
N THR A 40 -11.22 -17.32 2.10
CA THR A 40 -12.60 -17.64 2.46
C THR A 40 -12.90 -17.19 3.88
N VAL A 41 -14.11 -16.68 4.09
CA VAL A 41 -14.69 -16.39 5.40
C VAL A 41 -16.07 -17.05 5.45
N ASP A 42 -16.27 -17.97 6.40
CA ASP A 42 -17.47 -18.78 6.55
C ASP A 42 -17.87 -19.51 5.24
N GLY A 43 -16.87 -20.06 4.54
CA GLY A 43 -17.03 -20.79 3.29
C GLY A 43 -17.35 -19.93 2.05
N LYS A 44 -17.36 -18.60 2.18
CA LYS A 44 -17.61 -17.68 1.08
C LYS A 44 -16.31 -17.02 0.61
N PRO A 45 -16.14 -16.75 -0.70
CA PRO A 45 -15.00 -15.98 -1.19
C PRO A 45 -14.91 -14.62 -0.49
N PHE A 46 -13.70 -14.26 -0.08
CA PHE A 46 -13.39 -13.01 0.58
C PHE A 46 -12.21 -12.36 -0.14
N PHE A 47 -12.42 -11.14 -0.64
CA PHE A 47 -11.35 -10.38 -1.30
C PHE A 47 -10.57 -9.59 -0.25
N GLY A 48 -9.38 -10.07 0.11
CA GLY A 48 -8.50 -9.39 1.05
C GLY A 48 -7.94 -8.12 0.45
N ILE A 49 -8.02 -7.01 1.19
CA ILE A 49 -7.41 -5.72 0.86
C ILE A 49 -6.58 -5.30 2.07
N SER A 50 -5.28 -5.54 1.98
CA SER A 50 -4.30 -5.28 3.03
C SER A 50 -3.64 -3.91 2.86
N GLY A 51 -3.54 -3.16 3.95
CA GLY A 51 -2.71 -1.95 4.00
C GLY A 51 -1.63 -2.10 5.07
N GLU A 52 -0.37 -1.91 4.69
CA GLU A 52 0.74 -1.90 5.65
C GLU A 52 0.75 -0.57 6.41
N CYS A 53 0.80 -0.66 7.74
CA CYS A 53 0.98 0.47 8.64
C CYS A 53 1.83 0.00 9.83
N HIS A 54 3.04 0.53 10.00
CA HIS A 54 3.88 0.16 11.13
C HIS A 54 3.46 0.95 12.36
N PHE A 55 2.73 0.31 13.28
CA PHE A 55 2.22 0.97 14.46
C PHE A 55 3.33 1.67 15.27
N SER A 56 4.54 1.11 15.27
CA SER A 56 5.70 1.68 15.97
C SER A 56 6.30 2.93 15.32
N ARG A 57 5.91 3.24 14.07
CA ARG A 57 6.22 4.50 13.38
C ARG A 57 5.10 5.53 13.45
N VAL A 58 3.92 5.15 13.95
CA VAL A 58 2.76 6.05 14.08
C VAL A 58 2.54 6.34 15.56
N SER A 59 2.38 7.61 15.92
CA SER A 59 2.13 7.98 17.31
C SER A 59 0.82 7.36 17.81
N GLU A 60 0.79 6.96 19.08
CA GLU A 60 -0.33 6.23 19.70
C GLU A 60 -1.67 6.99 19.63
N ASN A 61 -1.62 8.33 19.69
CA ASN A 61 -2.79 9.21 19.53
C ASN A 61 -3.37 9.20 18.10
N GLN A 62 -2.61 8.78 17.09
CA GLN A 62 -3.03 8.76 15.69
C GLN A 62 -3.51 7.38 15.21
N TRP A 63 -3.36 6.32 16.01
CA TRP A 63 -3.73 4.97 15.58
C TRP A 63 -5.21 4.84 15.25
N GLU A 64 -6.09 5.37 16.10
CA GLU A 64 -7.53 5.31 15.87
C GLU A 64 -7.94 6.03 14.58
N ASP A 65 -7.42 7.24 14.37
CA ASP A 65 -7.60 7.99 13.13
C ASP A 65 -7.13 7.22 11.89
N THR A 66 -5.90 6.68 11.97
CA THR A 66 -5.27 5.93 10.87
C THR A 66 -6.10 4.71 10.52
N ILE A 67 -6.52 3.92 11.51
CA ILE A 67 -7.35 2.72 11.32
C ILE A 67 -8.68 3.08 10.65
N LEU A 68 -9.33 4.15 11.12
CA LEU A 68 -10.61 4.58 10.57
C LEU A 68 -10.50 5.08 9.13
N LYS A 69 -9.42 5.82 8.79
CA LYS A 69 -9.13 6.22 7.41
C LYS A 69 -8.79 5.03 6.52
N MET A 70 -7.97 4.09 6.98
CA MET A 70 -7.70 2.85 6.22
C MET A 70 -9.00 2.11 5.91
N LYS A 71 -9.89 1.96 6.91
CA LYS A 71 -11.20 1.35 6.73
C LYS A 71 -12.08 2.12 5.75
N ALA A 72 -12.15 3.46 5.87
CA ALA A 72 -12.90 4.32 4.96
C ALA A 72 -12.35 4.27 3.53
N GLY A 73 -11.04 4.04 3.37
CA GLY A 73 -10.36 3.79 2.10
C GLY A 73 -10.63 2.40 1.52
N GLY A 74 -11.30 1.51 2.25
CA GLY A 74 -11.67 0.16 1.83
C GLY A 74 -10.69 -0.95 2.23
N ILE A 75 -9.66 -0.63 3.04
CA ILE A 75 -8.81 -1.66 3.66
C ILE A 75 -9.66 -2.50 4.61
N ASN A 76 -9.46 -3.83 4.58
CA ASN A 76 -10.14 -4.77 5.47
C ASN A 76 -9.18 -5.69 6.26
N VAL A 77 -7.89 -5.66 5.91
CA VAL A 77 -6.79 -6.28 6.65
C VAL A 77 -5.71 -5.22 6.91
N ILE A 78 -5.25 -5.07 8.14
CA ILE A 78 -4.07 -4.25 8.45
C ILE A 78 -2.88 -5.19 8.63
N SER A 79 -1.80 -4.89 7.94
CA SER A 79 -0.52 -5.59 8.11
C SER A 79 0.48 -4.69 8.84
N THR A 80 1.28 -5.25 9.74
CA THR A 80 2.22 -4.47 10.55
C THR A 80 3.45 -5.25 10.97
N TYR A 81 4.64 -4.67 10.72
CA TYR A 81 5.91 -5.15 11.26
C TYR A 81 6.05 -4.91 12.76
N ILE A 82 6.68 -5.89 13.42
CA ILE A 82 7.11 -5.84 14.81
C ILE A 82 8.65 -5.87 14.82
N PHE A 83 9.24 -4.71 14.53
CA PHE A 83 10.69 -4.58 14.41
C PHE A 83 11.42 -4.94 15.69
N TRP A 84 12.28 -5.96 15.63
CA TRP A 84 12.99 -6.45 16.81
C TRP A 84 13.84 -5.32 17.47
N ASN A 85 14.52 -4.50 16.68
CA ASN A 85 15.31 -3.36 17.18
C ASN A 85 14.47 -2.26 17.85
N HIS A 86 13.17 -2.15 17.56
CA HIS A 86 12.28 -1.25 18.29
C HIS A 86 11.92 -1.82 19.66
N HIS A 87 11.76 -3.15 19.75
CA HIS A 87 11.27 -3.82 20.93
C HIS A 87 12.37 -4.30 21.87
N GLU A 88 13.59 -4.54 21.39
CA GLU A 88 14.73 -5.02 22.20
C GLU A 88 16.06 -4.38 21.74
N GLU A 89 16.11 -3.04 21.70
CA GLU A 89 17.35 -2.30 21.40
C GLU A 89 18.49 -2.68 22.36
N ILE A 90 18.15 -2.95 23.63
CA ILE A 90 19.06 -3.44 24.66
C ILE A 90 18.72 -4.90 24.96
N GLU A 91 19.71 -5.80 24.82
CA GLU A 91 19.56 -7.24 25.09
C GLU A 91 18.87 -7.51 26.44
N GLY A 92 17.81 -8.31 26.41
CA GLY A 92 17.02 -8.71 27.56
C GLY A 92 16.01 -7.67 28.06
N LYS A 93 15.83 -6.54 27.37
CA LYS A 93 14.89 -5.48 27.76
C LYS A 93 13.84 -5.24 26.69
N PHE A 94 12.81 -6.09 26.69
CA PHE A 94 11.66 -5.93 25.81
C PHE A 94 10.78 -4.73 26.20
N ARG A 95 10.36 -3.94 25.21
CA ARG A 95 9.49 -2.77 25.38
C ARG A 95 8.26 -2.82 24.48
N PHE A 96 7.10 -2.66 25.11
CA PHE A 96 5.79 -2.56 24.45
C PHE A 96 4.98 -1.38 25.02
N ASP A 97 5.65 -0.29 25.39
CA ASP A 97 5.04 0.93 25.91
C ASP A 97 5.00 2.07 24.86
N GLY A 98 4.10 3.04 25.06
CA GLY A 98 3.89 4.15 24.12
C GLY A 98 3.58 3.65 22.70
N GLN A 99 4.24 4.23 21.70
CA GLN A 99 4.10 3.80 20.29
C GLN A 99 4.59 2.38 20.02
N ARG A 100 5.24 1.70 20.97
CA ARG A 100 5.63 0.27 20.86
C ARG A 100 4.55 -0.68 21.40
N ASN A 101 3.38 -0.17 21.81
CA ASN A 101 2.32 -0.99 22.38
C ASN A 101 1.49 -1.76 21.32
N LEU A 102 2.00 -2.94 20.96
CA LEU A 102 1.34 -3.85 20.02
C LEU A 102 -0.08 -4.24 20.45
N ARG A 103 -0.27 -4.60 21.73
CA ARG A 103 -1.57 -5.03 22.25
C ARG A 103 -2.63 -3.96 22.04
N LYS A 104 -2.35 -2.72 22.44
CA LYS A 104 -3.30 -1.60 22.31
C LYS A 104 -3.65 -1.31 20.86
N PHE A 105 -2.67 -1.36 19.95
CA PHE A 105 -2.93 -1.18 18.52
C PHE A 105 -3.87 -2.28 17.97
N VAL A 106 -3.60 -3.55 18.29
CA VAL A 106 -4.44 -4.68 17.85
C VAL A 106 -5.84 -4.63 18.47
N GLU A 107 -5.97 -4.17 19.72
CA GLU A 107 -7.27 -3.96 20.36
C GLU A 107 -8.10 -2.88 19.66
N LEU A 108 -7.46 -1.80 19.17
CA LEU A 108 -8.12 -0.79 18.34
C LEU A 108 -8.55 -1.37 16.99
N CYS A 109 -7.71 -2.18 16.34
CA CYS A 109 -8.10 -2.89 15.12
C CYS A 109 -9.34 -3.76 15.35
N ARG A 110 -9.38 -4.51 16.46
CA ARG A 110 -10.56 -5.29 16.88
C ARG A 110 -11.79 -4.42 17.07
N LYS A 111 -11.67 -3.29 17.77
CA LYS A 111 -12.77 -2.34 18.03
C LYS A 111 -13.46 -1.92 16.73
N TYR A 112 -12.68 -1.72 15.67
CA TYR A 112 -13.18 -1.27 14.38
C TYR A 112 -13.41 -2.38 13.35
N GLY A 113 -13.32 -3.65 13.76
CA GLY A 113 -13.61 -4.80 12.90
C GLY A 113 -12.60 -4.99 11.77
N MET A 114 -11.34 -4.61 12.00
CA MET A 114 -10.24 -4.84 11.06
C MET A 114 -9.57 -6.17 11.39
N TYR A 115 -9.32 -7.00 10.37
CA TYR A 115 -8.41 -8.13 10.52
C TYR A 115 -6.96 -7.64 10.60
N VAL A 116 -6.09 -8.42 11.24
CA VAL A 116 -4.67 -8.09 11.40
C VAL A 116 -3.79 -9.24 10.94
N ILE A 117 -2.76 -8.91 10.17
CA ILE A 117 -1.59 -9.78 9.94
C ILE A 117 -0.41 -9.15 10.68
N ILE A 118 0.16 -9.89 11.63
CA ILE A 118 1.37 -9.46 12.34
C ILE A 118 2.59 -10.01 11.61
N ARG A 119 3.61 -9.19 11.35
CA ARG A 119 4.85 -9.62 10.74
C ARG A 119 5.92 -9.60 11.81
N ILE A 120 6.28 -10.78 12.31
CA ILE A 120 6.93 -10.95 13.62
C ILE A 120 8.45 -11.03 13.53
N GLY A 121 9.05 -10.71 12.38
CA GLY A 121 10.48 -10.89 12.13
C GLY A 121 10.93 -12.35 12.16
N PRO A 122 12.21 -12.62 12.46
CA PRO A 122 13.15 -11.72 13.13
C PRO A 122 13.72 -10.59 12.26
N PHE A 123 13.81 -10.81 10.95
CA PHE A 123 14.20 -9.80 9.97
C PHE A 123 12.96 -9.31 9.22
N ASP A 124 12.83 -7.99 9.10
CA ASP A 124 11.67 -7.33 8.47
C ASP A 124 12.08 -6.48 7.26
N HIS A 125 13.38 -6.21 7.08
CA HIS A 125 13.88 -5.13 6.23
C HIS A 125 13.31 -3.77 6.68
N GLY A 126 12.20 -3.33 6.10
CA GLY A 126 11.44 -2.14 6.49
C GLY A 126 12.20 -0.81 6.41
N GLU A 127 13.32 -0.78 5.68
CA GLU A 127 14.34 0.27 5.69
C GLU A 127 14.83 0.58 7.13
N MET A 128 14.88 -0.47 7.94
CA MET A 128 15.36 -0.43 9.31
C MET A 128 16.86 -0.68 9.37
N ARG A 129 17.51 -0.14 10.42
CA ARG A 129 18.89 -0.47 10.78
C ARG A 129 19.03 -1.99 10.86
N ASN A 130 19.94 -2.54 10.06
CA ASN A 130 20.18 -3.97 9.90
C ASN A 130 18.92 -4.80 9.61
N GLY A 131 17.93 -4.20 8.93
CA GLY A 131 16.66 -4.83 8.60
C GLY A 131 15.79 -5.22 9.79
N GLY A 132 15.92 -4.49 10.90
CA GLY A 132 15.15 -4.69 12.12
C GLY A 132 15.87 -5.52 13.18
N LEU A 133 17.03 -6.11 12.86
CA LEU A 133 17.83 -6.88 13.83
C LEU A 133 18.63 -5.95 14.78
N PRO A 134 18.56 -6.16 16.11
CA PRO A 134 19.37 -5.40 17.06
C PRO A 134 20.88 -5.54 16.83
N ASP A 135 21.63 -4.45 17.01
CA ASP A 135 23.09 -4.40 16.82
C ASP A 135 23.84 -5.47 17.65
N TRP A 136 23.37 -5.77 18.86
CA TRP A 136 24.03 -6.67 19.78
C TRP A 136 24.06 -8.14 19.31
N LEU A 137 23.22 -8.54 18.35
CA LEU A 137 23.24 -9.88 17.76
C LEU A 137 24.54 -10.14 17.00
N TYR A 138 25.09 -9.13 16.33
CA TYR A 138 26.31 -9.25 15.52
C TYR A 138 27.59 -9.42 16.34
N GLY A 139 27.52 -9.23 17.66
CA GLY A 139 28.61 -9.53 18.59
C GLY A 139 28.60 -10.96 19.14
N LYS A 140 27.63 -11.80 18.74
CA LYS A 140 27.43 -13.15 19.29
C LYS A 140 28.12 -14.22 18.43
N PRO A 141 28.45 -15.40 19.00
CA PRO A 141 29.15 -16.48 18.28
C PRO A 141 28.18 -17.32 17.43
N PHE A 142 27.33 -16.68 16.63
CA PHE A 142 26.41 -17.32 15.70
C PHE A 142 26.13 -16.41 14.51
N GLU A 143 25.57 -16.99 13.46
CA GLU A 143 25.11 -16.26 12.29
C GLU A 143 23.62 -15.91 12.42
N VAL A 144 23.24 -14.66 12.15
CA VAL A 144 21.82 -14.26 12.14
C VAL A 144 21.10 -14.85 10.92
N ARG A 145 19.78 -15.02 11.02
CA ARG A 145 18.94 -15.60 9.95
C ARG A 145 19.42 -16.99 9.51
N SER A 146 19.76 -17.81 10.50
CA SER A 146 20.19 -19.20 10.31
C SER A 146 19.51 -20.14 11.29
N VAL A 147 19.58 -21.45 11.04
CA VAL A 147 19.11 -22.49 11.98
C VAL A 147 20.06 -22.71 13.16
N ASN A 148 21.03 -21.84 13.38
CA ASN A 148 21.94 -21.92 14.53
C ASN A 148 21.14 -21.79 15.85
N GLU A 149 21.26 -22.77 16.74
CA GLU A 149 20.53 -22.77 18.01
C GLU A 149 20.79 -21.55 18.90
N GLY A 150 21.96 -20.92 18.80
CA GLY A 150 22.26 -19.67 19.49
C GLY A 150 21.39 -18.52 18.99
N PHE A 151 21.21 -18.41 17.67
CA PHE A 151 20.28 -17.43 17.08
C PHE A 151 18.83 -17.79 17.38
N LEU A 152 18.43 -19.04 17.14
CA LEU A 152 17.06 -19.51 17.40
C LEU A 152 16.65 -19.39 18.88
N HIS A 153 17.59 -19.47 19.81
CA HIS A 153 17.33 -19.15 21.23
C HIS A 153 16.84 -17.70 21.42
N HIS A 154 17.49 -16.73 20.78
CA HIS A 154 17.05 -15.33 20.85
C HIS A 154 15.74 -15.09 20.09
N VAL A 155 15.52 -15.79 18.97
CA VAL A 155 14.22 -15.78 18.28
C VAL A 155 13.09 -16.29 19.19
N ARG A 156 13.31 -17.37 19.95
CA ARG A 156 12.33 -17.85 20.94
C ARG A 156 11.99 -16.76 21.97
N LEU A 157 12.98 -16.01 22.47
CA LEU A 157 12.74 -14.90 23.39
C LEU A 157 11.93 -13.76 22.76
N LEU A 158 12.22 -13.40 21.51
CA LEU A 158 11.44 -12.41 20.77
C LEU A 158 9.99 -12.88 20.61
N TYR A 159 9.77 -14.10 20.13
CA TYR A 159 8.43 -14.63 19.89
C TYR A 159 7.66 -14.84 21.19
N HIS A 160 8.33 -15.20 22.29
CA HIS A 160 7.75 -15.22 23.62
C HIS A 160 7.23 -13.84 24.04
N ALA A 161 8.05 -12.80 23.89
CA ALA A 161 7.67 -11.44 24.25
C ALA A 161 6.50 -10.93 23.39
N ILE A 162 6.45 -11.29 22.10
CA ILE A 162 5.32 -11.01 21.21
C ILE A 162 4.07 -11.79 21.63
N SER A 163 4.19 -13.08 21.98
CA SER A 163 3.06 -13.92 22.36
C SER A 163 2.33 -13.40 23.60
N GLU A 164 3.05 -12.83 24.57
CA GLU A 164 2.46 -12.13 25.71
C GLU A 164 1.57 -10.95 25.29
N GLN A 165 1.96 -10.21 24.23
CA GLN A 165 1.19 -9.08 23.73
C GLN A 165 -0.04 -9.49 22.92
N VAL A 166 0.03 -10.61 22.20
CA VAL A 166 -1.07 -11.08 21.34
C VAL A 166 -1.99 -12.11 22.00
N SER A 167 -1.68 -12.53 23.23
CA SER A 167 -2.54 -13.42 24.02
C SER A 167 -3.97 -12.87 24.13
N GLY A 168 -4.96 -13.69 23.73
CA GLY A 168 -6.37 -13.30 23.67
C GLY A 168 -6.76 -12.43 22.47
N LEU A 169 -5.83 -12.16 21.54
CA LEU A 169 -6.06 -11.38 20.31
C LEU A 169 -5.90 -12.21 19.03
N LEU A 170 -5.51 -13.48 19.14
CA LEU A 170 -5.48 -14.43 18.02
C LEU A 170 -6.89 -14.80 17.58
N TYR A 171 -7.07 -15.12 16.31
CA TYR A 171 -8.39 -15.51 15.77
C TYR A 171 -9.03 -16.68 16.54
N LYS A 172 -8.24 -17.69 16.92
CA LYS A 172 -8.69 -18.82 17.75
C LYS A 172 -9.24 -18.41 19.12
N ASP A 173 -8.87 -17.22 19.61
CA ASP A 173 -9.31 -16.65 20.88
C ASP A 173 -10.45 -15.62 20.69
N GLY A 174 -10.92 -15.42 19.46
CA GLY A 174 -11.93 -14.42 19.10
C GLY A 174 -11.37 -13.02 18.81
N GLY A 175 -10.05 -12.90 18.65
CA GLY A 175 -9.39 -11.65 18.27
C GLY A 175 -9.22 -11.45 16.77
N PRO A 176 -8.66 -10.31 16.34
CA PRO A 176 -8.58 -9.93 14.93
C PRO A 176 -7.35 -10.49 14.20
N ILE A 177 -6.37 -11.09 14.90
CA ILE A 177 -5.13 -11.56 14.27
C ILE A 177 -5.41 -12.86 13.52
N ILE A 178 -5.42 -12.78 12.18
CA ILE A 178 -5.76 -13.89 11.28
C ILE A 178 -4.53 -14.54 10.64
N GLY A 179 -3.37 -13.88 10.67
CA GLY A 179 -2.15 -14.39 10.07
C GLY A 179 -0.90 -13.86 10.76
N ALA A 180 0.20 -14.60 10.60
CA ALA A 180 1.52 -14.16 11.00
C ALA A 180 2.52 -14.37 9.85
N GLN A 181 3.27 -13.33 9.46
CA GLN A 181 4.41 -13.48 8.56
C GLN A 181 5.67 -13.81 9.35
N LEU A 182 6.43 -14.78 8.86
CA LEU A 182 7.69 -15.22 9.43
C LEU A 182 8.85 -14.73 8.56
N ASP A 183 9.83 -14.07 9.17
CA ASP A 183 10.92 -13.37 8.48
C ASP A 183 10.42 -12.44 7.36
N ASN A 184 11.35 -11.97 6.51
CA ASN A 184 11.01 -11.21 5.32
C ASN A 184 12.06 -11.41 4.24
N GLU A 185 11.61 -11.71 3.01
CA GLU A 185 12.48 -11.87 1.83
C GLU A 185 13.69 -12.79 2.08
N TYR A 186 13.51 -13.86 2.86
CA TYR A 186 14.59 -14.78 3.23
C TYR A 186 15.26 -15.41 2.01
N MET A 187 16.58 -15.27 1.91
CA MET A 187 17.44 -15.61 0.76
C MET A 187 17.30 -14.74 -0.50
N HIS A 188 16.35 -13.81 -0.53
CA HIS A 188 16.25 -12.82 -1.59
C HIS A 188 16.98 -11.51 -1.23
N SER A 189 16.78 -11.05 0.00
CA SER A 189 17.15 -9.70 0.42
C SER A 189 17.97 -9.69 1.70
N ALA A 190 18.74 -8.62 1.85
CA ALA A 190 19.55 -8.29 3.02
C ALA A 190 19.47 -6.77 3.26
N ALA A 191 19.97 -6.29 4.39
CA ALA A 191 20.05 -4.86 4.67
C ALA A 191 21.52 -4.41 4.72
N PRO A 192 21.84 -3.12 4.49
CA PRO A 192 23.15 -2.61 4.79
C PRO A 192 23.50 -2.87 6.26
N TRP A 193 24.71 -3.35 6.52
CA TRP A 193 25.17 -3.52 7.88
C TRP A 193 25.65 -2.18 8.42
N GLU A 194 24.81 -1.57 9.26
CA GLU A 194 24.96 -0.17 9.65
C GLU A 194 26.19 0.13 10.51
N MET A 195 26.91 -0.90 10.97
CA MET A 195 28.22 -0.73 11.62
C MET A 195 29.34 -0.42 10.63
N THR A 196 29.17 -0.75 9.35
CA THR A 196 30.21 -0.64 8.31
C THR A 196 29.92 0.42 7.24
N THR A 197 28.74 1.04 7.32
CA THR A 197 28.30 2.13 6.46
C THR A 197 29.37 3.22 6.34
N GLY A 198 29.73 3.57 5.10
CA GLY A 198 30.72 4.61 4.80
C GLY A 198 32.19 4.18 4.99
N VAL A 199 32.43 2.93 5.42
CA VAL A 199 33.77 2.35 5.59
C VAL A 199 34.00 1.25 4.55
N SER A 200 33.28 0.13 4.69
CA SER A 200 33.34 -1.01 3.75
C SER A 200 32.00 -1.29 3.05
N ASN A 201 30.89 -0.69 3.51
CA ASN A 201 29.55 -0.87 2.94
C ASN A 201 29.14 -2.35 2.83
N GLU A 202 29.35 -3.10 3.91
CA GLU A 202 28.96 -4.51 4.01
C GLU A 202 27.45 -4.64 4.21
N TRP A 203 26.94 -5.85 3.96
CA TRP A 203 25.54 -6.20 4.08
C TRP A 203 25.34 -7.25 5.17
N THR A 204 24.16 -7.26 5.79
CA THR A 204 23.76 -8.32 6.71
C THR A 204 23.58 -9.63 5.96
N ASN A 205 23.51 -10.75 6.68
CA ASN A 205 23.31 -12.04 6.03
C ASN A 205 21.91 -12.14 5.40
N GLY A 206 21.85 -12.54 4.12
CA GLY A 206 20.60 -12.77 3.39
C GLY A 206 19.90 -14.09 3.75
N GLY A 207 20.59 -15.00 4.44
CA GLY A 207 20.13 -16.37 4.71
C GLY A 207 20.74 -17.39 3.76
N ALA A 208 20.87 -18.64 4.23
CA ALA A 208 21.46 -19.73 3.45
C ALA A 208 20.83 -21.12 3.71
N ASP A 209 19.94 -21.25 4.70
CA ASP A 209 19.42 -22.54 5.16
C ASP A 209 18.13 -22.99 4.44
N GLY A 210 17.69 -22.25 3.42
CA GLY A 210 16.51 -22.61 2.63
C GLY A 210 15.22 -22.64 3.44
N GLU A 211 14.35 -23.59 3.11
CA GLU A 211 13.06 -23.76 3.78
C GLU A 211 13.20 -24.19 5.25
N ASP A 212 14.31 -24.84 5.64
CA ASP A 212 14.50 -25.36 7.00
C ASP A 212 14.44 -24.23 8.05
N TYR A 213 15.02 -23.07 7.73
CA TYR A 213 14.94 -21.89 8.61
C TYR A 213 13.51 -21.40 8.79
N MET A 214 12.76 -21.25 7.70
CA MET A 214 11.36 -20.81 7.75
C MET A 214 10.49 -21.79 8.55
N LEU A 215 10.71 -23.10 8.33
CA LEU A 215 10.00 -24.15 9.07
C LEU A 215 10.31 -24.13 10.57
N GLU A 216 11.57 -23.91 10.96
CA GLU A 216 11.94 -23.75 12.38
C GLU A 216 11.35 -22.47 13.00
N LEU A 217 11.30 -21.34 12.28
CA LEU A 217 10.59 -20.14 12.76
C LEU A 217 9.12 -20.43 13.05
N LYS A 218 8.42 -21.12 12.13
CA LYS A 218 7.01 -21.48 12.32
C LYS A 218 6.82 -22.37 13.54
N LYS A 219 7.70 -23.36 13.70
CA LYS A 219 7.69 -24.25 14.86
C LYS A 219 7.85 -23.46 16.16
N ILE A 220 8.82 -22.55 16.23
CA ILE A 220 9.02 -21.67 17.39
C ILE A 220 7.78 -20.80 17.65
N ALA A 221 7.18 -20.20 16.60
CA ALA A 221 5.97 -19.39 16.75
C ALA A 221 4.81 -20.21 17.37
N ILE A 222 4.62 -21.44 16.93
CA ILE A 222 3.61 -22.36 17.49
C ILE A 222 3.94 -22.74 18.93
N GLU A 223 5.20 -23.09 19.22
CA GLU A 223 5.68 -23.43 20.58
C GLU A 223 5.45 -22.29 21.58
N GLU A 224 5.66 -21.04 21.16
CA GLU A 224 5.41 -19.84 21.97
C GLU A 224 3.94 -19.40 22.00
N GLY A 225 3.05 -20.09 21.28
CA GLY A 225 1.60 -19.88 21.31
C GLY A 225 1.05 -18.86 20.30
N ILE A 226 1.86 -18.37 19.36
CA ILE A 226 1.42 -17.55 18.22
C ILE A 226 0.82 -18.49 17.17
N ILE A 227 -0.42 -18.93 17.40
CA ILE A 227 -1.15 -19.86 16.53
C ILE A 227 -2.23 -19.09 15.76
N THR A 228 -2.02 -18.90 14.45
CA THR A 228 -2.91 -18.19 13.53
C THR A 228 -3.52 -19.15 12.50
N PRO A 229 -4.67 -18.79 11.88
CA PRO A 229 -5.27 -19.54 10.77
C PRO A 229 -4.30 -19.89 9.63
N PHE A 230 -3.39 -18.98 9.31
CA PHE A 230 -2.34 -19.20 8.31
C PHE A 230 -1.07 -18.44 8.69
N TYR A 231 0.05 -18.86 8.11
CA TYR A 231 1.33 -18.15 8.16
C TYR A 231 1.71 -17.73 6.75
N THR A 232 2.50 -16.67 6.62
CA THR A 232 2.87 -16.14 5.32
C THR A 232 4.39 -16.01 5.18
N CYS A 233 4.86 -16.00 3.94
CA CYS A 233 6.25 -15.78 3.57
C CYS A 233 6.31 -15.00 2.24
N THR A 234 7.40 -14.29 1.99
CA THR A 234 7.69 -13.69 0.69
C THR A 234 7.81 -14.77 -0.40
N GLY A 235 7.16 -14.57 -1.54
CA GLY A 235 7.20 -15.48 -2.69
C GLY A 235 8.11 -15.04 -3.85
N TRP A 236 8.59 -13.79 -3.88
CA TRP A 236 9.36 -13.23 -5.00
C TRP A 236 10.88 -13.29 -4.82
N GLY A 237 11.59 -13.01 -5.90
CA GLY A 237 13.04 -12.79 -5.87
C GLY A 237 13.91 -14.00 -5.50
N GLY A 238 13.33 -15.20 -5.54
CA GLY A 238 14.00 -16.43 -5.12
C GLY A 238 13.95 -16.70 -3.62
N ALA A 239 13.06 -16.03 -2.87
CA ALA A 239 12.89 -16.26 -1.44
C ALA A 239 12.46 -17.71 -1.11
N ALA A 240 12.89 -18.23 0.04
CA ALA A 240 12.52 -19.57 0.49
C ALA A 240 11.01 -19.65 0.80
N THR A 241 10.29 -20.51 0.06
CA THR A 241 8.82 -20.49 0.03
C THR A 241 8.23 -21.87 0.33
N PRO A 242 8.15 -22.30 1.62
CA PRO A 242 7.61 -23.60 1.99
C PRO A 242 6.06 -23.63 1.88
N THR A 243 5.55 -23.71 0.64
CA THR A 243 4.10 -23.58 0.31
C THR A 243 3.19 -24.65 0.92
N LYS A 244 3.73 -25.73 1.47
CA LYS A 244 2.97 -26.72 2.26
C LYS A 244 2.59 -26.23 3.66
N GLU A 245 3.24 -25.16 4.11
CA GLU A 245 3.15 -24.65 5.49
C GLU A 245 2.81 -23.17 5.55
N MET A 246 3.11 -22.40 4.51
CA MET A 246 2.98 -20.95 4.48
C MET A 246 2.41 -20.47 3.15
N LEU A 247 1.68 -19.36 3.20
CA LEU A 247 1.12 -18.72 2.02
C LEU A 247 2.19 -17.80 1.41
N PRO A 248 2.60 -18.03 0.14
CA PRO A 248 3.45 -17.10 -0.58
C PRO A 248 2.68 -15.80 -0.85
N LEU A 249 3.23 -14.69 -0.39
CA LEU A 249 2.74 -13.36 -0.75
C LEU A 249 3.71 -12.73 -1.74
N TRP A 250 3.17 -11.98 -2.69
CA TRP A 250 3.89 -11.35 -3.79
C TRP A 250 3.98 -9.83 -3.62
N GLY A 251 5.00 -9.23 -4.23
CA GLY A 251 5.24 -7.79 -4.21
C GLY A 251 5.34 -7.21 -5.61
N GLY A 252 5.50 -5.90 -5.68
CA GLY A 252 5.77 -5.19 -6.93
C GLY A 252 5.91 -3.71 -6.69
N TYR A 253 6.98 -3.11 -7.21
CA TYR A 253 7.30 -1.70 -7.02
C TYR A 253 7.60 -1.06 -8.36
N ALA A 254 7.09 0.14 -8.61
CA ALA A 254 7.40 0.88 -9.84
C ALA A 254 8.74 1.63 -9.76
N PHE A 255 9.20 1.93 -8.54
CA PHE A 255 10.41 2.67 -8.23
C PHE A 255 11.40 1.75 -7.51
N TRP A 256 12.61 1.59 -8.06
CA TRP A 256 13.61 0.61 -7.61
C TRP A 256 14.84 1.30 -7.00
N PRO A 257 14.77 1.79 -5.75
CA PRO A 257 15.90 2.45 -5.11
C PRO A 257 17.16 1.58 -5.03
N TRP A 258 16.99 0.26 -4.96
CA TRP A 258 18.10 -0.69 -4.93
C TRP A 258 18.98 -0.71 -6.18
N MET A 259 18.50 -0.22 -7.33
CA MET A 259 19.36 -0.04 -8.52
C MET A 259 20.47 0.99 -8.30
N PHE A 260 20.26 1.92 -7.37
CA PHE A 260 21.17 3.03 -7.10
C PHE A 260 22.14 2.71 -5.96
N TYR A 261 22.10 1.48 -5.42
CA TYR A 261 23.12 0.99 -4.50
C TYR A 261 24.45 0.86 -5.25
N GLY A 262 25.41 1.71 -4.89
CA GLY A 262 26.77 1.68 -5.43
C GLY A 262 26.98 2.36 -6.79
N ASN A 263 25.92 2.69 -7.54
CA ASN A 263 26.01 3.49 -8.76
C ASN A 263 24.87 4.52 -8.87
N PRO A 264 25.09 5.76 -8.42
CA PRO A 264 24.08 6.81 -8.44
C PRO A 264 23.78 7.37 -9.84
N GLU A 265 24.56 7.03 -10.87
CA GLU A 265 24.39 7.55 -12.22
C GLU A 265 23.43 6.71 -13.10
N TYR A 266 22.90 5.60 -12.58
CA TYR A 266 21.92 4.80 -13.31
C TYR A 266 20.66 5.60 -13.66
N GLN A 267 20.06 5.28 -14.80
CA GLN A 267 18.73 5.77 -15.16
C GLN A 267 17.72 4.67 -14.91
N HIS A 268 16.62 5.01 -14.24
CA HIS A 268 15.55 4.05 -14.00
C HIS A 268 14.83 3.72 -15.32
N PRO A 269 14.71 2.43 -15.70
CA PRO A 269 14.00 2.04 -16.91
C PRO A 269 12.47 2.09 -16.71
N ALA A 270 11.72 2.10 -17.82
CA ALA A 270 10.28 1.86 -17.76
C ALA A 270 10.00 0.46 -17.20
N THR A 271 9.23 0.40 -16.11
CA THR A 271 8.96 -0.83 -15.37
C THR A 271 7.90 -1.71 -16.06
N PRO A 272 8.07 -3.04 -16.09
CA PRO A 272 7.05 -3.98 -16.58
C PRO A 272 5.87 -4.21 -15.61
N GLU A 273 5.84 -3.56 -14.45
CA GLU A 273 4.74 -3.65 -13.48
C GLU A 273 3.39 -3.16 -14.02
N PHE A 274 3.39 -2.44 -15.16
CA PHE A 274 2.19 -1.91 -15.83
C PHE A 274 1.74 -2.72 -17.07
N ILE A 275 2.13 -3.99 -17.11
CA ILE A 275 1.74 -4.95 -18.16
C ILE A 275 0.99 -6.10 -17.50
N TYR A 276 -0.20 -6.43 -18.02
CA TYR A 276 -0.98 -7.57 -17.52
C TYR A 276 -0.19 -8.87 -17.70
N ARG A 277 -0.26 -9.74 -16.71
CA ARG A 277 0.32 -11.10 -16.74
C ARG A 277 -0.73 -12.09 -16.30
N ASP A 278 -0.46 -13.38 -16.43
CA ASP A 278 -1.34 -14.43 -15.94
C ASP A 278 -0.60 -15.19 -14.85
N ASN A 279 -0.59 -14.61 -13.65
CA ASN A 279 0.24 -15.07 -12.52
C ASN A 279 -0.40 -16.23 -11.74
N HIS A 280 -1.44 -16.86 -12.30
CA HIS A 280 -2.12 -18.01 -11.71
C HIS A 280 -2.38 -19.08 -12.78
N ASN A 281 -1.41 -19.28 -13.68
CA ASN A 281 -1.50 -20.22 -14.79
C ASN A 281 -0.26 -21.11 -14.85
N ASN A 282 -0.48 -22.42 -14.78
CA ASN A 282 0.62 -23.40 -14.81
C ASN A 282 1.40 -23.43 -16.14
N GLU A 283 0.81 -22.94 -17.23
CA GLU A 283 1.47 -22.83 -18.53
C GLU A 283 2.36 -21.58 -18.64
N VAL A 284 2.24 -20.65 -17.69
CA VAL A 284 3.07 -19.43 -17.58
C VAL A 284 3.88 -19.53 -16.28
N PRO A 285 4.97 -20.32 -16.27
CA PRO A 285 5.67 -20.63 -15.04
C PRO A 285 6.47 -19.44 -14.47
N ALA A 286 6.77 -18.43 -15.30
CA ALA A 286 7.50 -17.25 -14.85
C ALA A 286 7.16 -16.00 -15.67
N THR A 287 7.04 -14.86 -14.99
CA THR A 287 7.03 -13.52 -15.57
C THR A 287 7.89 -12.59 -14.71
N TYR A 288 8.05 -11.32 -15.10
CA TYR A 288 8.83 -10.37 -14.30
C TYR A 288 8.34 -10.34 -12.84
N ASN A 289 9.26 -10.57 -11.91
CA ASN A 289 9.01 -10.58 -10.47
C ASN A 289 7.96 -11.62 -10.01
N PHE A 290 7.69 -12.63 -10.84
CA PHE A 290 6.83 -13.76 -10.54
C PHE A 290 7.48 -15.05 -11.05
N GLU A 291 8.24 -15.72 -10.20
CA GLU A 291 9.04 -16.90 -10.52
C GLU A 291 8.86 -17.98 -9.44
N PRO A 292 7.64 -18.52 -9.26
CA PRO A 292 7.34 -19.44 -8.17
C PRO A 292 8.12 -20.75 -8.28
N THR A 293 8.59 -21.25 -7.14
CA THR A 293 9.15 -22.62 -7.00
C THR A 293 8.06 -23.70 -6.92
N TYR A 294 6.80 -23.29 -6.98
CA TYR A 294 5.59 -24.12 -6.93
C TYR A 294 4.76 -23.90 -8.20
N LYS A 295 3.77 -24.76 -8.45
CA LYS A 295 2.88 -24.56 -9.60
C LYS A 295 1.95 -23.37 -9.33
N PRO A 296 1.88 -22.36 -10.21
CA PRO A 296 1.06 -21.16 -9.98
C PRO A 296 -0.38 -21.43 -9.51
N GLU A 297 -1.03 -22.49 -10.00
CA GLU A 297 -2.43 -22.81 -9.64
C GLU A 297 -2.59 -23.54 -8.29
N ASP A 298 -1.50 -23.98 -7.65
CA ASP A 298 -1.55 -24.70 -6.37
C ASP A 298 -1.78 -23.74 -5.18
N MET A 299 -1.45 -22.45 -5.35
CA MET A 299 -1.59 -21.41 -4.31
C MET A 299 -2.26 -20.17 -4.90
N PRO A 300 -3.05 -19.40 -4.12
CA PRO A 300 -3.64 -18.17 -4.62
C PRO A 300 -2.56 -17.16 -4.99
N TYR A 301 -2.74 -16.41 -6.08
CA TYR A 301 -1.93 -15.24 -6.34
C TYR A 301 -2.40 -14.10 -5.41
N ALA A 302 -1.62 -13.89 -4.35
CA ALA A 302 -1.86 -12.92 -3.30
C ALA A 302 -0.70 -11.95 -3.21
N CYS A 303 -0.97 -10.64 -3.17
CA CYS A 303 0.03 -9.60 -3.02
C CYS A 303 -0.04 -8.97 -1.62
N CYS A 304 1.10 -8.72 -0.99
CA CYS A 304 1.19 -8.01 0.29
C CYS A 304 2.00 -6.71 0.22
N GLU A 305 2.96 -6.65 -0.69
CA GLU A 305 3.90 -5.55 -0.82
C GLU A 305 3.89 -4.96 -2.24
N MET A 306 2.73 -4.50 -2.68
CA MET A 306 2.70 -3.61 -3.84
C MET A 306 2.98 -2.18 -3.39
N GLY A 307 3.75 -1.44 -4.17
CA GLY A 307 4.04 -0.03 -3.90
C GLY A 307 2.76 0.80 -3.76
N GLY A 308 2.36 1.09 -2.51
CA GLY A 308 1.36 2.11 -2.19
C GLY A 308 1.93 3.54 -2.30
N GLY A 309 3.26 3.60 -2.30
CA GLY A 309 4.11 4.78 -2.45
C GLY A 309 5.55 4.28 -2.68
N MET A 310 6.53 5.14 -2.42
CA MET A 310 7.91 4.73 -2.19
C MET A 310 8.65 5.84 -1.42
N ILE A 311 9.48 5.45 -0.46
CA ILE A 311 10.36 6.39 0.25
C ILE A 311 11.52 6.85 -0.65
N ASN A 312 11.92 8.11 -0.48
CA ASN A 312 13.13 8.62 -1.13
C ASN A 312 14.38 8.08 -0.45
N PHE A 313 15.29 7.54 -1.27
CA PHE A 313 16.64 7.19 -0.86
C PHE A 313 17.58 8.33 -1.22
N TYR A 314 18.71 8.46 -0.52
CA TYR A 314 19.60 9.61 -0.71
C TYR A 314 20.04 9.79 -2.16
N ASN A 315 20.34 8.68 -2.86
CA ASN A 315 20.75 8.66 -4.28
C ASN A 315 19.58 8.53 -5.27
N TYR A 316 18.34 8.36 -4.80
CA TYR A 316 17.17 8.23 -5.67
C TYR A 316 15.97 8.95 -5.07
N ARG A 317 15.77 10.19 -5.51
CA ARG A 317 14.73 11.09 -5.02
C ARG A 317 13.79 11.45 -6.16
N PHE A 318 12.50 11.32 -5.92
CA PHE A 318 11.46 11.54 -6.91
C PHE A 318 10.16 11.98 -6.20
N GLN A 319 9.23 12.47 -6.99
CA GLN A 319 7.83 12.61 -6.59
C GLN A 319 7.07 11.48 -7.26
N ILE A 320 6.39 10.64 -6.48
CA ILE A 320 5.62 9.55 -7.06
C ILE A 320 4.41 10.12 -7.83
N PRO A 321 4.16 9.70 -9.08
CA PRO A 321 2.88 9.95 -9.71
C PRO A 321 1.81 9.10 -9.01
N TYR A 322 0.81 9.73 -8.40
CA TYR A 322 -0.18 9.01 -7.60
C TYR A 322 -1.05 8.04 -8.42
N GLU A 323 -1.14 8.25 -9.74
CA GLU A 323 -1.79 7.35 -10.71
C GLU A 323 -1.04 6.01 -10.86
N SER A 324 0.25 5.97 -10.51
CA SER A 324 1.06 4.76 -10.49
C SER A 324 0.45 3.69 -9.58
N VAL A 325 -0.14 4.12 -8.47
CA VAL A 325 -0.60 3.24 -7.39
C VAL A 325 -1.86 2.46 -7.79
N ASP A 326 -2.90 3.15 -8.28
CA ASP A 326 -4.13 2.48 -8.72
C ASP A 326 -3.97 1.77 -10.07
N ALA A 327 -3.13 2.28 -10.97
CA ALA A 327 -2.79 1.55 -12.19
C ALA A 327 -2.14 0.19 -11.88
N MET A 328 -1.22 0.14 -10.91
CA MET A 328 -0.61 -1.13 -10.50
C MET A 328 -1.62 -2.05 -9.83
N ALA A 329 -2.50 -1.52 -8.97
CA ALA A 329 -3.60 -2.30 -8.40
C ALA A 329 -4.50 -2.90 -9.49
N ASN A 330 -4.85 -2.12 -10.51
CA ASN A 330 -5.64 -2.59 -11.64
C ASN A 330 -4.95 -3.75 -12.37
N ILE A 331 -3.66 -3.59 -12.67
CA ILE A 331 -2.85 -4.62 -13.33
C ILE A 331 -2.81 -5.90 -12.52
N LYS A 332 -2.56 -5.82 -11.20
CA LYS A 332 -2.43 -7.00 -10.34
C LYS A 332 -3.76 -7.75 -10.22
N ILE A 333 -4.88 -7.04 -10.06
CA ILE A 333 -6.21 -7.65 -10.07
C ILE A 333 -6.51 -8.30 -11.43
N GLY A 334 -6.28 -7.59 -12.54
CA GLY A 334 -6.45 -8.15 -13.88
C GLY A 334 -5.56 -9.37 -14.15
N SER A 335 -4.40 -9.43 -13.48
CA SER A 335 -3.41 -10.50 -13.60
C SER A 335 -3.64 -11.72 -12.69
N GLY A 336 -4.78 -11.76 -11.99
CA GLY A 336 -5.22 -12.92 -11.20
C GLY A 336 -5.20 -12.69 -9.69
N CYS A 337 -4.84 -11.48 -9.22
CA CYS A 337 -4.69 -11.24 -7.78
C CYS A 337 -6.06 -11.20 -7.08
N ASN A 338 -6.19 -11.98 -6.00
CA ASN A 338 -7.42 -12.10 -5.20
C ASN A 338 -7.23 -11.72 -3.72
N PHE A 339 -6.01 -11.31 -3.35
CA PHE A 339 -5.69 -10.69 -2.07
C PHE A 339 -4.70 -9.57 -2.38
N LEU A 340 -5.16 -8.32 -2.29
CA LEU A 340 -4.41 -7.14 -2.72
C LEU A 340 -3.77 -6.47 -1.51
N GLY A 341 -2.49 -6.10 -1.57
CA GLY A 341 -1.80 -5.56 -0.41
C GLY A 341 -0.82 -4.45 -0.77
N TYR A 342 -0.80 -3.39 0.04
CA TYR A 342 0.01 -2.19 -0.19
C TYR A 342 1.08 -1.99 0.87
N TYR A 343 2.32 -1.82 0.41
CA TYR A 343 3.45 -1.38 1.19
C TYR A 343 3.96 -0.05 0.64
N MET A 344 3.91 1.06 1.37
CA MET A 344 3.12 1.32 2.58
C MET A 344 1.72 1.84 2.21
N TYR A 345 0.74 1.61 3.09
CA TYR A 345 -0.50 2.39 3.07
C TYR A 345 -0.40 3.62 3.99
N ARG A 346 0.34 3.49 5.10
CA ARG A 346 0.79 4.58 5.97
C ARG A 346 2.22 4.34 6.44
N GLY A 347 3.13 5.24 6.08
CA GLY A 347 4.53 5.20 6.52
C GLY A 347 4.75 5.62 7.99
N GLY A 348 4.74 6.93 8.29
CA GLY A 348 4.94 7.49 9.64
C GLY A 348 6.36 8.04 9.89
N SER A 349 6.81 8.03 11.14
CA SER A 349 8.11 8.54 11.58
C SER A 349 8.87 7.50 12.41
N ASN A 350 10.16 7.31 12.12
CA ASN A 350 11.02 6.40 12.88
C ASN A 350 11.14 6.83 14.35
N PRO A 351 10.92 5.92 15.33
CA PRO A 351 11.17 6.23 16.73
C PRO A 351 12.66 6.45 16.97
N LYS A 352 12.96 7.33 17.94
CA LYS A 352 14.34 7.48 18.44
C LYS A 352 14.74 6.25 19.25
N GLY A 353 16.00 5.84 19.09
CA GLY A 353 16.62 4.83 19.95
C GLY A 353 16.91 5.35 21.35
N GLU A 354 17.01 4.44 22.31
CA GLU A 354 17.27 4.73 23.73
C GLU A 354 18.62 5.40 23.97
N HIS A 355 19.60 5.15 23.10
CA HIS A 355 20.94 5.73 23.18
C HIS A 355 21.17 6.91 22.23
N GLY A 356 20.09 7.48 21.66
CA GLY A 356 20.18 8.57 20.69
C GLY A 356 20.60 8.11 19.29
N ASN A 357 20.66 6.79 19.06
CA ASN A 357 20.87 6.20 17.74
C ASN A 357 19.60 6.31 16.90
N TYR A 358 19.77 6.36 15.58
CA TYR A 358 18.68 6.18 14.63
C TYR A 358 18.50 4.70 14.37
N LEU A 359 17.25 4.26 14.40
CA LEU A 359 16.91 2.84 14.25
C LEU A 359 16.65 2.45 12.80
N ASN A 360 16.77 3.38 11.85
CA ASN A 360 16.54 3.13 10.43
C ASN A 360 17.83 3.10 9.59
N GLU A 361 17.69 2.67 8.35
CA GLU A 361 18.79 2.59 7.38
C GLU A 361 19.37 3.97 7.07
N HIS A 362 20.69 4.04 6.88
CA HIS A 362 21.37 5.31 6.66
C HIS A 362 20.97 6.03 5.38
N GLN A 363 20.51 5.30 4.38
CA GLN A 363 20.18 5.80 3.05
C GLN A 363 18.81 6.48 2.97
N CYS A 364 18.02 6.44 4.03
CA CYS A 364 16.73 7.11 4.15
C CYS A 364 16.83 8.31 5.13
N PRO A 365 15.84 9.21 5.16
CA PRO A 365 15.71 10.20 6.23
C PRO A 365 15.73 9.52 7.61
N LYS A 366 16.33 10.17 8.60
CA LYS A 366 16.55 9.64 9.95
C LYS A 366 15.27 9.56 10.79
N ILE A 367 14.33 10.46 10.54
CA ILE A 367 13.04 10.49 11.22
C ILE A 367 11.94 10.19 10.24
N SER A 368 11.84 10.93 9.12
CA SER A 368 10.70 10.76 8.23
C SER A 368 10.69 9.39 7.56
N TYR A 369 9.52 8.76 7.58
CA TYR A 369 9.20 7.58 6.79
C TYR A 369 7.87 7.83 6.06
N GLU A 370 7.69 9.03 5.49
CA GLU A 370 6.45 9.50 4.85
C GLU A 370 5.98 8.55 3.72
N TYR A 371 6.93 8.02 2.94
CA TYR A 371 6.74 6.99 1.91
C TYR A 371 5.91 7.42 0.69
N GLN A 372 5.38 8.63 0.64
CA GLN A 372 4.45 9.10 -0.39
C GLN A 372 3.22 8.16 -0.53
N SER A 373 2.84 7.52 0.58
CA SER A 373 1.76 6.53 0.64
C SER A 373 0.38 7.19 0.62
N PRO A 374 -0.73 6.46 0.41
CA PRO A 374 -2.08 7.03 0.39
C PRO A 374 -2.41 7.85 1.63
N LEU A 375 -1.89 7.45 2.80
CA LEU A 375 -1.85 8.27 4.01
C LEU A 375 -0.40 8.75 4.25
N GLY A 376 -0.19 10.06 4.24
CA GLY A 376 1.10 10.71 4.52
C GLY A 376 1.53 10.61 5.99
N GLU A 377 2.73 11.10 6.29
CA GLU A 377 3.44 10.93 7.58
C GLU A 377 2.62 11.27 8.83
N PHE A 378 1.69 12.24 8.75
CA PHE A 378 0.89 12.73 9.88
C PHE A 378 -0.62 12.53 9.72
N GLY A 379 -1.08 11.79 8.70
CA GLY A 379 -2.51 11.49 8.49
C GLY A 379 -3.15 12.21 7.32
N GLN A 380 -2.37 13.00 6.57
CA GLN A 380 -2.83 13.60 5.32
C GLN A 380 -3.22 12.52 4.32
N ILE A 381 -4.24 12.77 3.52
CA ILE A 381 -4.59 11.88 2.40
C ILE A 381 -3.93 12.40 1.12
N HIS A 382 -3.35 11.50 0.34
CA HIS A 382 -2.83 11.79 -0.99
C HIS A 382 -3.83 11.39 -2.09
N PRO A 383 -3.72 11.93 -3.31
CA PRO A 383 -4.61 11.58 -4.43
C PRO A 383 -4.76 10.06 -4.67
N SER A 384 -3.70 9.27 -4.44
CA SER A 384 -3.74 7.81 -4.56
C SER A 384 -4.79 7.16 -3.64
N TYR A 385 -5.07 7.75 -2.47
CA TYR A 385 -6.11 7.28 -1.55
C TYR A 385 -7.50 7.26 -2.18
N HIS A 386 -7.88 8.34 -2.86
CA HIS A 386 -9.18 8.46 -3.53
C HIS A 386 -9.29 7.49 -4.71
N ARG A 387 -8.22 7.38 -5.49
CA ARG A 387 -8.16 6.49 -6.66
C ARG A 387 -8.30 5.03 -6.25
N LEU A 388 -7.55 4.61 -5.22
CA LEU A 388 -7.63 3.26 -4.64
C LEU A 388 -8.99 2.98 -4.01
N ARG A 389 -9.60 3.96 -3.30
CA ARG A 389 -10.91 3.76 -2.67
C ARG A 389 -11.98 3.33 -3.67
N ARG A 390 -11.99 3.89 -4.89
CA ARG A 390 -12.90 3.45 -5.96
C ARG A 390 -12.73 1.97 -6.30
N MET A 391 -11.48 1.52 -6.42
CA MET A 391 -11.15 0.13 -6.69
C MET A 391 -11.53 -0.80 -5.53
N HIS A 392 -11.31 -0.36 -4.29
CA HIS A 392 -11.65 -1.15 -3.11
C HIS A 392 -13.16 -1.29 -2.92
N ILE A 393 -13.93 -0.24 -3.22
CA ILE A 393 -15.39 -0.31 -3.22
C ILE A 393 -15.86 -1.30 -4.28
N PHE A 394 -15.30 -1.26 -5.49
CA PHE A 394 -15.56 -2.27 -6.52
C PHE A 394 -15.23 -3.69 -6.01
N ALA A 395 -14.05 -3.90 -5.44
CA ALA A 395 -13.64 -5.20 -4.92
C ALA A 395 -14.52 -5.69 -3.75
N ARG A 396 -15.03 -4.79 -2.90
CA ARG A 396 -15.98 -5.15 -1.82
C ARG A 396 -17.27 -5.75 -2.38
N HIS A 397 -17.81 -5.16 -3.46
CA HIS A 397 -19.10 -5.57 -4.02
C HIS A 397 -19.00 -6.71 -5.02
N PHE A 398 -17.92 -6.76 -5.80
CA PHE A 398 -17.79 -7.67 -6.93
C PHE A 398 -16.62 -8.65 -6.79
N GLY A 399 -15.78 -8.49 -5.75
CA GLY A 399 -14.61 -9.31 -5.49
C GLY A 399 -14.92 -10.79 -5.27
N SER A 400 -16.08 -11.13 -4.68
CA SER A 400 -16.48 -12.54 -4.51
C SER A 400 -16.59 -13.25 -5.86
N LYS A 401 -17.28 -12.63 -6.83
CA LYS A 401 -17.45 -13.17 -8.17
C LYS A 401 -16.15 -13.11 -8.97
N LEU A 402 -15.44 -11.99 -8.86
CA LEU A 402 -14.13 -11.79 -9.50
C LEU A 402 -13.09 -12.83 -9.07
N SER A 403 -13.11 -13.25 -7.80
CA SER A 403 -12.17 -14.22 -7.26
C SER A 403 -12.29 -15.60 -7.93
N GLU A 404 -13.48 -15.91 -8.43
CA GLU A 404 -13.82 -17.14 -9.16
C GLU A 404 -13.59 -17.02 -10.67
N MET A 405 -12.91 -15.97 -11.13
CA MET A 405 -12.63 -15.77 -12.55
C MET A 405 -11.14 -15.95 -12.85
N VAL A 406 -10.83 -16.56 -13.99
CA VAL A 406 -9.47 -16.74 -14.49
C VAL A 406 -9.02 -15.54 -15.32
N THR A 407 -7.71 -15.27 -15.34
CA THR A 407 -7.14 -14.24 -16.22
C THR A 407 -7.08 -14.73 -17.67
N MET A 408 -7.45 -13.84 -18.58
CA MET A 408 -7.33 -14.01 -20.02
C MET A 408 -6.58 -12.80 -20.59
N LEU A 409 -5.43 -13.06 -21.20
CA LEU A 409 -4.62 -12.03 -21.84
C LEU A 409 -5.02 -11.85 -23.31
N ALA A 410 -4.77 -10.67 -23.86
CA ALA A 410 -4.79 -10.45 -25.30
C ALA A 410 -3.67 -11.24 -26.00
N ASP A 411 -3.90 -11.68 -27.24
CA ASP A 411 -2.94 -12.52 -28.00
C ASP A 411 -1.56 -11.84 -28.18
N ASP A 412 -1.50 -10.51 -28.21
CA ASP A 412 -0.29 -9.71 -28.37
C ASP A 412 0.36 -9.26 -27.05
N ASN A 413 -0.28 -9.53 -25.90
CA ASN A 413 0.14 -9.00 -24.60
C ASN A 413 1.55 -9.48 -24.18
N THR A 414 1.98 -10.67 -24.58
CA THR A 414 3.32 -11.18 -24.26
C THR A 414 4.45 -10.40 -24.93
N ASN A 415 4.16 -9.67 -26.01
CA ASN A 415 5.15 -8.93 -26.79
C ASN A 415 5.24 -7.43 -26.41
N LEU A 416 4.44 -6.99 -25.43
CA LEU A 416 4.44 -5.60 -24.98
C LEU A 416 5.76 -5.25 -24.27
N TYR A 417 6.36 -4.16 -24.73
CA TYR A 417 7.52 -3.55 -24.09
C TYR A 417 7.07 -2.39 -23.19
N PRO A 418 7.61 -2.22 -21.97
CA PRO A 418 7.12 -1.20 -21.04
C PRO A 418 7.07 0.23 -21.60
N ALA A 419 8.06 0.65 -22.40
CA ALA A 419 8.07 1.98 -23.00
C ALA A 419 7.29 2.09 -24.33
N GLU A 420 6.66 1.01 -24.80
CA GLU A 420 5.81 1.03 -26.00
C GLU A 420 4.45 1.62 -25.66
N GLY A 421 4.01 2.60 -26.45
CA GLY A 421 2.90 3.48 -26.09
C GLY A 421 1.81 3.64 -27.12
N GLU A 422 1.79 2.87 -28.21
CA GLU A 422 0.73 2.87 -29.23
C GLU A 422 -0.32 1.80 -28.96
N THR A 423 0.07 0.61 -28.50
CA THR A 423 -0.85 -0.51 -28.26
C THR A 423 -1.72 -0.27 -27.02
N LEU A 424 -3.02 -0.57 -27.13
CA LEU A 424 -3.92 -0.59 -25.97
C LEU A 424 -3.56 -1.78 -25.09
N ARG A 425 -3.35 -1.55 -23.78
CA ARG A 425 -3.07 -2.63 -22.83
C ARG A 425 -4.36 -3.06 -22.16
N TYR A 426 -4.75 -4.32 -22.35
CA TYR A 426 -5.99 -4.85 -21.79
C TYR A 426 -5.87 -6.35 -21.49
N ALA A 427 -6.69 -6.80 -20.54
CA ALA A 427 -6.87 -8.20 -20.18
C ALA A 427 -8.32 -8.40 -19.70
N ALA A 428 -8.73 -9.64 -19.47
CA ALA A 428 -10.01 -9.92 -18.82
C ALA A 428 -9.86 -10.87 -17.64
N ARG A 429 -10.75 -10.73 -16.66
CA ARG A 429 -11.08 -11.81 -15.71
C ARG A 429 -12.43 -12.36 -16.11
N THR A 430 -12.52 -13.66 -16.41
CA THR A 430 -13.76 -14.30 -16.89
C THR A 430 -13.95 -15.71 -16.33
N ASP A 431 -15.20 -16.16 -16.24
CA ASP A 431 -15.59 -17.55 -15.99
C ASP A 431 -15.89 -18.33 -17.29
N GLY A 432 -15.69 -17.69 -18.44
CA GLY A 432 -15.96 -18.19 -19.78
C GLY A 432 -17.32 -17.79 -20.38
N SER A 433 -18.22 -17.25 -19.57
CA SER A 433 -19.54 -16.77 -19.97
C SER A 433 -19.74 -15.27 -19.73
N GLU A 434 -19.07 -14.71 -18.75
CA GLU A 434 -19.11 -13.28 -18.41
C GLU A 434 -17.79 -12.86 -17.79
N GLY A 435 -17.59 -11.57 -17.55
CA GLY A 435 -16.36 -11.11 -16.94
C GLY A 435 -16.18 -9.62 -16.86
N PHE A 436 -14.98 -9.23 -16.45
CA PHE A 436 -14.53 -7.86 -16.39
C PHE A 436 -13.36 -7.66 -17.34
N LEU A 437 -13.44 -6.63 -18.18
CA LEU A 437 -12.37 -6.18 -19.05
C LEU A 437 -11.56 -5.11 -18.31
N PHE A 438 -10.28 -5.39 -18.10
CA PHE A 438 -9.30 -4.52 -17.49
C PHE A 438 -8.54 -3.76 -18.58
N ILE A 439 -8.38 -2.46 -18.44
CA ILE A 439 -7.66 -1.59 -19.39
C ILE A 439 -6.70 -0.72 -18.60
N ASN A 440 -5.46 -0.59 -19.09
CA ASN A 440 -4.47 0.32 -18.51
C ASN A 440 -3.90 1.24 -19.60
N ASN A 441 -3.94 2.55 -19.36
CA ASN A 441 -3.27 3.56 -20.17
C ASN A 441 -2.34 4.44 -19.31
N TYR A 442 -1.72 3.83 -18.30
CA TYR A 442 -0.65 4.41 -17.50
C TYR A 442 0.66 3.60 -17.67
N GLN A 443 1.79 4.30 -17.64
CA GLN A 443 3.13 3.72 -17.55
C GLN A 443 4.01 4.70 -16.77
N ASP A 444 4.83 4.20 -15.86
CA ASP A 444 5.85 5.00 -15.18
C ASP A 444 7.18 5.00 -15.96
N HIS A 445 7.96 6.07 -15.80
CA HIS A 445 9.22 6.35 -16.51
C HIS A 445 9.11 6.37 -18.05
N ALA A 446 7.89 6.41 -18.58
CA ALA A 446 7.55 6.69 -19.98
C ALA A 446 6.15 7.34 -20.01
N THR A 447 5.70 7.81 -21.17
CA THR A 447 4.38 8.43 -21.31
C THR A 447 3.58 7.70 -22.38
N LEU A 448 2.36 7.28 -22.03
CA LEU A 448 1.39 6.75 -23.00
C LEU A 448 0.50 7.89 -23.48
N SER A 449 0.15 7.89 -24.76
CA SER A 449 -0.78 8.87 -25.34
C SER A 449 -2.23 8.50 -25.08
N ASP A 450 -3.13 9.49 -25.20
CA ASP A 450 -4.58 9.24 -25.21
C ASP A 450 -4.93 8.20 -26.28
N LYS A 451 -5.82 7.27 -25.94
CA LYS A 451 -6.39 6.31 -26.89
C LYS A 451 -7.75 6.79 -27.34
N SER A 452 -8.04 6.59 -28.61
CA SER A 452 -9.34 6.92 -29.19
C SER A 452 -9.68 5.98 -30.32
N LYS A 453 -10.98 5.74 -30.52
CA LYS A 453 -11.50 4.89 -31.60
C LYS A 453 -10.93 3.46 -31.57
N GLU A 454 -10.61 2.97 -30.38
CA GLU A 454 -10.28 1.57 -30.19
C GLU A 454 -11.54 0.71 -30.33
N ARG A 455 -11.37 -0.52 -30.79
CA ARG A 455 -12.45 -1.48 -30.94
C ARG A 455 -12.05 -2.79 -30.28
N ILE A 456 -12.84 -3.25 -29.31
CA ILE A 456 -12.64 -4.54 -28.63
C ILE A 456 -13.83 -5.44 -28.93
N ALA A 457 -13.56 -6.62 -29.47
CA ALA A 457 -14.54 -7.67 -29.67
C ALA A 457 -14.29 -8.81 -28.66
N VAL A 458 -15.34 -9.23 -27.97
CA VAL A 458 -15.29 -10.31 -26.98
C VAL A 458 -16.28 -11.38 -27.42
N ALA A 459 -15.75 -12.54 -27.83
CA ALA A 459 -16.59 -13.70 -28.12
C ALA A 459 -17.07 -14.34 -26.82
N VAL A 460 -18.38 -14.53 -26.70
CA VAL A 460 -19.05 -15.07 -25.52
C VAL A 460 -20.12 -16.05 -25.98
N ALA A 461 -20.00 -17.32 -25.57
CA ALA A 461 -20.86 -18.41 -26.05
C ALA A 461 -21.02 -18.41 -27.58
N ASP A 462 -22.23 -18.15 -28.09
CA ASP A 462 -22.59 -18.13 -29.51
C ASP A 462 -22.69 -16.72 -30.12
N LYS A 463 -22.29 -15.68 -29.38
CA LYS A 463 -22.35 -14.28 -29.81
C LYS A 463 -21.00 -13.56 -29.66
N GLU A 464 -20.88 -12.42 -30.33
CA GLU A 464 -19.75 -11.51 -30.21
C GLU A 464 -20.25 -10.17 -29.66
N ILE A 465 -19.66 -9.70 -28.57
CA ILE A 465 -19.93 -8.39 -27.97
C ILE A 465 -18.85 -7.44 -28.46
N VAL A 466 -19.26 -6.33 -29.07
CA VAL A 466 -18.34 -5.38 -29.69
C VAL A 466 -18.47 -4.01 -29.03
N ILE A 467 -17.38 -3.53 -28.45
CA ILE A 467 -17.24 -2.16 -27.96
C ILE A 467 -16.55 -1.35 -29.05
N ASN A 468 -17.27 -0.36 -29.60
CA ASN A 468 -16.76 0.55 -30.62
C ASN A 468 -16.44 1.92 -30.01
N ASP A 469 -15.63 2.70 -30.72
CA ASP A 469 -15.28 4.08 -30.35
C ASP A 469 -14.76 4.24 -28.91
N LEU A 470 -14.05 3.22 -28.42
CA LEU A 470 -13.46 3.23 -27.09
C LEU A 470 -12.32 4.25 -27.03
N GLY A 471 -12.35 5.10 -26.02
CA GLY A 471 -11.28 6.03 -25.70
C GLY A 471 -10.89 5.91 -24.24
N ILE A 472 -9.66 6.28 -23.92
CA ILE A 472 -9.15 6.37 -22.54
C ILE A 472 -8.02 7.39 -22.51
N ALA A 473 -8.05 8.30 -21.55
CA ALA A 473 -7.03 9.32 -21.39
C ALA A 473 -5.70 8.71 -20.93
N SER A 474 -4.60 9.40 -21.19
CA SER A 474 -3.31 9.10 -20.58
C SER A 474 -3.42 9.14 -19.05
N GLY A 475 -2.82 8.16 -18.39
CA GLY A 475 -2.80 8.03 -16.93
C GLY A 475 -4.04 7.39 -16.31
N GLU A 476 -5.01 6.96 -17.11
CA GLU A 476 -6.22 6.29 -16.64
C GLU A 476 -6.16 4.77 -16.80
N ASN A 477 -6.93 4.07 -15.99
CA ASN A 477 -7.19 2.64 -16.08
C ASN A 477 -8.70 2.38 -15.90
N ALA A 478 -9.18 1.21 -16.31
CA ALA A 478 -10.60 0.87 -16.24
C ALA A 478 -10.86 -0.61 -15.88
N ILE A 479 -12.03 -0.86 -15.29
CA ILE A 479 -12.60 -2.21 -15.08
C ILE A 479 -14.05 -2.22 -15.58
N LEU A 480 -14.28 -2.82 -16.74
CA LEU A 480 -15.54 -2.72 -17.48
C LEU A 480 -16.31 -4.05 -17.46
N PRO A 481 -17.59 -4.09 -17.05
CA PRO A 481 -18.37 -5.33 -17.03
C PRO A 481 -18.76 -5.78 -18.44
N ILE A 482 -18.66 -7.08 -18.72
CA ILE A 482 -18.96 -7.73 -20.01
C ILE A 482 -19.88 -8.93 -19.80
N ASN A 483 -21.01 -8.92 -20.50
CA ASN A 483 -22.04 -9.97 -20.51
C ASN A 483 -22.58 -10.36 -19.12
N MET A 484 -22.77 -9.39 -18.23
CA MET A 484 -23.12 -9.66 -16.84
C MET A 484 -24.60 -9.43 -16.55
N ASP A 485 -25.15 -10.22 -15.62
CA ASP A 485 -26.48 -10.00 -15.05
C ASP A 485 -26.46 -8.91 -13.96
N PHE A 486 -27.33 -7.91 -14.11
CA PHE A 486 -27.54 -6.84 -13.14
C PHE A 486 -28.96 -6.98 -12.54
N ASP A 487 -29.12 -7.99 -11.69
CA ASP A 487 -30.37 -8.34 -11.01
C ASP A 487 -31.52 -8.67 -11.98
N GLY A 488 -31.24 -9.48 -13.01
CA GLY A 488 -32.20 -9.88 -14.05
C GLY A 488 -32.15 -9.02 -15.31
N LEU A 489 -31.26 -8.02 -15.36
CA LEU A 489 -31.00 -7.19 -16.53
C LEU A 489 -29.66 -7.60 -17.14
N LEU A 490 -29.71 -8.27 -18.31
CA LEU A 490 -28.49 -8.69 -18.99
C LEU A 490 -27.80 -7.50 -19.66
N LEU A 491 -26.70 -7.04 -19.08
CA LEU A 491 -25.83 -6.01 -19.63
C LEU A 491 -24.78 -6.67 -20.52
N SER A 492 -24.79 -6.35 -21.81
CA SER A 492 -23.78 -6.84 -22.76
C SER A 492 -22.42 -6.20 -22.47
N TYR A 493 -22.38 -4.88 -22.28
CA TYR A 493 -21.20 -4.19 -21.75
C TYR A 493 -21.58 -2.82 -21.16
N ALA A 494 -20.70 -2.27 -20.33
CA ALA A 494 -20.66 -0.83 -20.08
C ALA A 494 -19.23 -0.28 -20.18
N THR A 495 -19.09 0.92 -20.71
CA THR A 495 -17.84 1.70 -20.69
C THR A 495 -17.84 2.74 -19.57
N ALA A 496 -18.99 2.96 -18.90
CA ALA A 496 -18.97 3.50 -17.55
C ALA A 496 -18.40 2.41 -16.62
N GLN A 497 -17.46 2.78 -15.75
CA GLN A 497 -16.83 1.82 -14.84
C GLN A 497 -17.73 1.54 -13.64
N LEU A 498 -17.95 0.26 -13.35
CA LEU A 498 -18.72 -0.20 -12.22
C LEU A 498 -18.01 0.14 -10.90
N LEU A 499 -18.74 0.69 -9.93
CA LEU A 499 -18.21 1.13 -8.64
C LEU A 499 -18.85 0.38 -7.47
N SER A 500 -20.17 0.45 -7.32
CA SER A 500 -20.88 -0.04 -6.13
C SER A 500 -22.27 -0.59 -6.47
N ARG A 501 -22.81 -1.47 -5.62
CA ARG A 501 -24.20 -1.95 -5.65
C ARG A 501 -24.80 -1.82 -4.25
N VAL A 502 -25.84 -1.01 -4.11
CA VAL A 502 -26.57 -0.83 -2.84
C VAL A 502 -28.02 -1.23 -3.01
N GLU A 503 -28.59 -1.96 -2.05
CA GLU A 503 -29.99 -2.35 -2.05
C GLU A 503 -30.68 -1.78 -0.80
N ALA A 504 -31.73 -0.99 -1.01
CA ALA A 504 -32.52 -0.40 0.07
C ALA A 504 -33.99 -0.27 -0.36
N ASN A 505 -34.93 -0.62 0.53
CA ASN A 505 -36.37 -0.50 0.29
C ASN A 505 -36.86 -1.10 -1.04
N ASN A 506 -36.34 -2.27 -1.43
CA ASN A 506 -36.63 -2.97 -2.69
C ASN A 506 -36.19 -2.22 -3.97
N VAL A 507 -35.32 -1.23 -3.84
CA VAL A 507 -34.62 -0.56 -4.94
C VAL A 507 -33.15 -0.96 -4.90
N ILE A 508 -32.62 -1.36 -6.05
CA ILE A 508 -31.20 -1.65 -6.22
C ILE A 508 -30.57 -0.50 -6.99
N THR A 509 -29.55 0.12 -6.43
CA THR A 509 -28.80 1.19 -7.08
C THR A 509 -27.40 0.70 -7.40
N TYR A 510 -27.09 0.67 -8.69
CA TYR A 510 -25.73 0.52 -9.17
C TYR A 510 -25.10 1.89 -9.42
N TYR A 511 -23.96 2.13 -8.78
CA TYR A 511 -23.13 3.28 -9.05
C TYR A 511 -22.05 2.89 -10.05
N PHE A 512 -21.90 3.73 -11.05
CA PHE A 512 -20.84 3.71 -12.03
C PHE A 512 -20.16 5.07 -12.08
N PHE A 513 -19.03 5.19 -12.77
CA PHE A 513 -18.44 6.48 -13.07
C PHE A 513 -17.84 6.56 -14.47
N GLN A 514 -17.71 7.79 -14.97
CA GLN A 514 -17.02 8.07 -16.22
C GLN A 514 -15.51 8.01 -16.04
N VAL A 515 -14.84 7.15 -16.81
CA VAL A 515 -13.37 7.16 -16.97
C VAL A 515 -12.99 8.29 -17.93
N LEU A 516 -11.95 9.08 -17.62
CA LEU A 516 -11.55 10.19 -18.48
C LEU A 516 -11.13 9.69 -19.87
N GLY A 517 -11.53 10.42 -20.91
CA GLY A 517 -11.33 10.02 -22.32
C GLY A 517 -12.32 8.95 -22.81
N MET A 518 -13.14 8.37 -21.93
CA MET A 518 -14.13 7.35 -22.27
C MET A 518 -15.56 7.92 -22.19
N LYS A 519 -16.39 7.57 -23.17
CA LYS A 519 -17.82 7.87 -23.09
C LYS A 519 -18.49 6.91 -22.09
N PRO A 520 -19.38 7.37 -21.20
CA PRO A 520 -20.07 6.49 -20.26
C PRO A 520 -21.31 5.86 -20.93
N VAL A 521 -21.15 4.63 -21.41
CA VAL A 521 -22.16 3.96 -22.25
C VAL A 521 -22.61 2.65 -21.60
N TYR A 522 -23.90 2.32 -21.77
CA TYR A 522 -24.51 1.06 -21.36
C TYR A 522 -25.18 0.38 -22.56
N ALA A 523 -24.89 -0.90 -22.77
CA ALA A 523 -25.51 -1.71 -23.80
C ALA A 523 -26.22 -2.92 -23.16
N PHE A 524 -27.54 -2.83 -23.02
CA PHE A 524 -28.36 -3.95 -22.55
C PHE A 524 -28.71 -4.88 -23.72
N ALA A 525 -28.81 -6.18 -23.45
CA ALA A 525 -29.06 -7.18 -24.48
C ALA A 525 -30.40 -6.93 -25.21
N GLY A 526 -30.33 -6.74 -26.53
CA GLY A 526 -31.52 -6.50 -27.37
C GLY A 526 -32.08 -5.08 -27.31
N GLU A 527 -31.36 -4.14 -26.69
CA GLU A 527 -31.79 -2.75 -26.54
C GLU A 527 -30.85 -1.75 -27.25
N GLU A 528 -31.33 -0.51 -27.41
CA GLU A 528 -30.49 0.59 -27.88
C GLU A 528 -29.44 0.98 -26.82
N ILE A 529 -28.30 1.44 -27.32
CA ILE A 529 -27.19 1.89 -26.49
C ILE A 529 -27.56 3.20 -25.78
N ILE A 530 -27.32 3.25 -24.47
CA ILE A 530 -27.57 4.43 -23.63
C ILE A 530 -26.23 5.12 -23.35
N GLU A 531 -26.03 6.33 -23.89
CA GLU A 531 -24.96 7.24 -23.44
C GLU A 531 -25.48 8.02 -22.22
N ALA A 532 -24.91 7.77 -21.05
CA ALA A 532 -25.42 8.33 -19.79
C ALA A 532 -24.95 9.76 -19.55
N LYS A 533 -25.79 10.52 -18.87
CA LYS A 533 -25.42 11.82 -18.31
C LYS A 533 -24.74 11.61 -16.96
N CYS A 534 -23.55 12.16 -16.77
CA CYS A 534 -22.86 12.11 -15.49
C CYS A 534 -23.49 13.03 -14.43
N GLY A 535 -23.43 12.62 -13.16
CA GLY A 535 -23.87 13.37 -11.99
C GLY A 535 -24.46 12.45 -10.92
N LYS A 536 -24.24 12.72 -9.64
CA LYS A 536 -24.83 11.93 -8.54
C LYS A 536 -26.36 11.95 -8.50
N GLU A 537 -26.97 12.98 -9.08
CA GLU A 537 -28.43 13.12 -9.26
C GLU A 537 -28.90 12.68 -10.68
N SER A 538 -27.96 12.24 -11.51
CA SER A 538 -28.21 11.79 -12.88
C SER A 538 -28.21 10.26 -12.91
N GLY A 539 -29.27 9.68 -13.46
CA GLY A 539 -29.38 8.24 -13.63
C GLY A 539 -30.59 7.86 -14.46
N PHE A 540 -30.72 6.56 -14.72
CA PHE A 540 -31.91 5.98 -15.33
C PHE A 540 -32.30 4.70 -14.58
N SER A 541 -33.58 4.37 -14.62
CA SER A 541 -34.11 3.19 -13.95
C SER A 541 -34.63 2.17 -14.96
N LYS A 542 -34.48 0.90 -14.62
CA LYS A 542 -35.03 -0.24 -15.37
C LYS A 542 -35.79 -1.15 -14.41
N GLN A 543 -36.86 -1.75 -14.89
CA GLN A 543 -37.63 -2.73 -14.12
C GLN A 543 -37.05 -4.12 -14.34
N ALA A 544 -36.78 -4.84 -13.24
CA ALA A 544 -36.24 -6.19 -13.25
C ALA A 544 -37.10 -7.07 -12.33
N GLY A 545 -38.09 -7.75 -12.93
CA GLY A 545 -39.09 -8.49 -12.18
C GLY A 545 -39.96 -7.57 -11.31
N ASP A 546 -39.88 -7.74 -9.99
CA ASP A 546 -40.58 -6.95 -8.97
C ASP A 546 -39.72 -5.83 -8.36
N LYS A 547 -38.45 -5.71 -8.79
CA LYS A 547 -37.51 -4.70 -8.30
C LYS A 547 -37.29 -3.62 -9.35
N GLU A 548 -37.06 -2.41 -8.86
CA GLU A 548 -36.55 -1.31 -9.66
C GLU A 548 -35.03 -1.22 -9.51
N VAL A 549 -34.31 -1.22 -10.64
CA VAL A 549 -32.86 -1.11 -10.69
C VAL A 549 -32.47 0.26 -11.23
N HIS A 550 -31.80 1.06 -10.41
CA HIS A 550 -31.33 2.41 -10.70
C HIS A 550 -29.86 2.35 -11.10
N PHE A 551 -29.51 3.00 -12.21
CA PHE A 551 -28.14 3.17 -12.68
C PHE A 551 -27.75 4.63 -12.53
N VAL A 552 -26.84 4.93 -11.62
CA VAL A 552 -26.28 6.27 -11.39
C VAL A 552 -24.88 6.32 -11.98
N THR A 553 -24.63 7.28 -12.87
CA THR A 553 -23.30 7.48 -13.47
C THR A 553 -22.67 8.74 -12.89
N LEU A 554 -21.68 8.59 -12.03
CA LEU A 554 -20.91 9.69 -11.47
C LEU A 554 -19.95 10.28 -12.51
N SER A 555 -19.66 11.57 -12.40
CA SER A 555 -18.46 12.13 -13.03
C SER A 555 -17.20 11.53 -12.41
N SER A 556 -16.06 11.65 -13.10
CA SER A 556 -14.77 11.21 -12.55
C SER A 556 -14.47 11.91 -11.20
N GLU A 557 -14.75 13.20 -11.09
CA GLU A 557 -14.57 13.98 -9.85
C GLU A 557 -15.48 13.47 -8.72
N GLU A 558 -16.79 13.32 -8.96
CA GLU A 558 -17.71 12.80 -7.94
C GLU A 558 -17.36 11.38 -7.49
N SER A 559 -16.77 10.56 -8.36
CA SER A 559 -16.32 9.22 -8.01
C SER A 559 -15.14 9.22 -7.03
N LEU A 560 -14.26 10.22 -7.09
CA LEU A 560 -13.14 10.41 -6.15
C LEU A 560 -13.61 10.92 -4.79
N ASP A 561 -14.82 11.49 -4.73
CA ASP A 561 -15.46 11.99 -3.52
C ASP A 561 -16.41 10.96 -2.89
N PHE A 562 -16.68 9.84 -3.58
CA PHE A 562 -17.62 8.81 -3.14
C PHE A 562 -17.02 7.97 -1.99
N TYR A 563 -17.66 8.02 -0.83
CA TYR A 563 -17.42 7.14 0.32
C TYR A 563 -18.63 6.26 0.58
N GLU A 564 -18.39 5.05 1.06
CA GLU A 564 -19.45 4.11 1.38
C GLU A 564 -19.15 3.36 2.67
N PHE A 565 -20.01 3.58 3.67
CA PHE A 565 -19.86 3.06 5.02
C PHE A 565 -20.99 2.10 5.38
N ASP A 566 -20.63 0.99 6.01
CA ASP A 566 -21.61 0.05 6.56
C ASP A 566 -22.02 0.50 7.97
N SER A 567 -23.32 0.64 8.20
CA SER A 567 -23.91 0.99 9.50
C SER A 567 -25.00 0.00 9.91
N GLU A 568 -25.44 0.03 11.17
CA GLU A 568 -26.56 -0.78 11.65
C GLU A 568 -27.85 -0.55 10.86
N THR A 569 -28.02 0.65 10.28
CA THR A 569 -29.19 1.04 9.49
C THR A 569 -29.05 0.77 7.99
N GLY A 570 -27.97 0.10 7.58
CA GLY A 570 -27.61 -0.17 6.19
C GLY A 570 -26.45 0.71 5.69
N THR A 571 -26.20 0.65 4.39
CA THR A 571 -25.11 1.35 3.73
C THR A 571 -25.38 2.86 3.66
N LYS A 572 -24.39 3.67 4.04
CA LYS A 572 -24.40 5.13 3.94
C LYS A 572 -23.42 5.58 2.87
N ILE A 573 -23.89 6.43 1.96
CA ILE A 573 -23.07 7.05 0.91
C ILE A 573 -22.84 8.50 1.28
N VAL A 574 -21.58 8.93 1.24
CA VAL A 574 -21.16 10.32 1.50
C VAL A 574 -20.30 10.80 0.34
N PHE A 575 -20.57 12.01 -0.14
CA PHE A 575 -19.73 12.67 -1.15
C PHE A 575 -18.92 13.77 -0.47
N SER A 576 -17.60 13.62 -0.42
CA SER A 576 -16.69 14.59 0.20
C SER A 576 -15.32 14.56 -0.45
N LYS A 577 -14.77 15.74 -0.73
CA LYS A 577 -13.35 15.92 -1.11
C LYS A 577 -12.43 15.70 0.08
N GLU A 578 -12.91 16.10 1.25
CA GLU A 578 -12.20 15.99 2.52
C GLU A 578 -12.29 14.55 3.06
N PRO A 579 -11.29 14.08 3.83
CA PRO A 579 -11.35 12.81 4.54
C PRO A 579 -12.61 12.69 5.40
N VAL A 580 -13.36 11.60 5.22
CA VAL A 580 -14.53 11.26 6.04
C VAL A 580 -14.17 10.11 6.97
N ILE A 581 -14.43 10.31 8.26
CA ILE A 581 -14.19 9.33 9.32
C ILE A 581 -15.53 8.89 9.90
N PHE A 582 -15.66 7.59 10.14
CA PHE A 582 -16.82 7.01 10.80
C PHE A 582 -16.38 6.07 11.92
N ASP A 583 -16.66 6.44 13.17
CA ASP A 583 -16.28 5.64 14.34
C ASP A 583 -17.32 4.56 14.74
N GLY A 584 -18.32 4.33 13.88
CA GLY A 584 -19.45 3.44 14.16
C GLY A 584 -20.68 4.17 14.72
N SER A 585 -20.52 5.40 15.20
CA SER A 585 -21.61 6.19 15.80
C SER A 585 -21.78 7.58 15.17
N SER A 586 -20.68 8.23 14.80
CA SER A 586 -20.68 9.59 14.27
C SER A 586 -19.79 9.70 13.02
N PHE A 587 -20.18 10.59 12.12
CA PHE A 587 -19.36 10.98 10.99
C PHE A 587 -18.62 12.26 11.32
N ARG A 588 -17.33 12.30 10.99
CA ARG A 588 -16.49 13.50 11.05
C ARG A 588 -15.83 13.74 9.70
N VAL A 589 -15.60 15.01 9.40
CA VAL A 589 -14.81 15.43 8.24
C VAL A 589 -13.59 16.19 8.72
N GLU A 590 -12.44 15.87 8.14
CA GLU A 590 -11.19 16.60 8.36
C GLU A 590 -10.99 17.63 7.28
N LYS A 591 -11.17 18.91 7.61
CA LYS A 591 -10.81 19.98 6.68
C LYS A 591 -9.34 20.32 6.84
N THR A 592 -8.57 20.16 5.77
CA THR A 592 -7.13 20.44 5.76
C THR A 592 -6.83 21.85 5.22
N ASP A 593 -5.58 22.27 5.37
CA ASP A 593 -5.04 23.51 4.82
C ASP A 593 -5.81 24.80 5.22
N LEU A 594 -6.47 24.77 6.38
CA LEU A 594 -7.20 25.92 6.92
C LEU A 594 -6.26 26.92 7.62
N ASN A 595 -6.75 28.14 7.82
CA ASN A 595 -6.11 29.16 8.65
C ASN A 595 -4.61 29.36 8.35
N ARG A 596 -4.24 29.39 7.06
CA ARG A 596 -2.85 29.59 6.63
C ARG A 596 -2.24 30.83 7.28
N ARG A 597 -1.08 30.64 7.93
CA ARG A 597 -0.31 31.71 8.57
C ARG A 597 1.16 31.57 8.20
N ASN A 598 1.72 32.59 7.58
CA ASN A 598 3.15 32.63 7.28
C ASN A 598 3.96 32.69 8.58
N ILE A 599 5.12 32.02 8.58
CA ILE A 599 6.06 32.06 9.70
C ILE A 599 7.24 32.92 9.29
N GLU A 600 7.67 33.81 10.17
CA GLU A 600 8.93 34.53 9.97
C GLU A 600 10.10 33.57 10.22
N ALA A 601 10.87 33.29 9.17
CA ALA A 601 12.13 32.56 9.25
C ALA A 601 13.30 33.54 9.23
N ILE A 602 13.97 33.69 10.38
CA ILE A 602 15.11 34.60 10.54
C ILE A 602 16.38 33.85 10.15
N GLN A 603 17.01 34.26 9.05
CA GLN A 603 18.29 33.67 8.63
C GLN A 603 19.39 34.01 9.64
N CYS A 604 19.98 32.99 10.26
CA CYS A 604 21.02 33.12 11.31
C CYS A 604 22.37 32.52 10.90
N GLY A 605 22.44 31.94 9.71
CA GLY A 605 23.67 31.47 9.06
C GLY A 605 23.42 31.27 7.56
N PRO A 606 24.42 30.85 6.77
CA PRO A 606 24.29 30.74 5.32
C PRO A 606 23.03 30.00 4.89
N SER A 607 22.80 28.80 5.43
CA SER A 607 21.62 27.98 5.15
C SER A 607 20.84 27.59 6.41
N ARG A 608 20.91 28.44 7.43
CA ARG A 608 20.27 28.24 8.74
C ARG A 608 19.26 29.33 9.03
N TYR A 609 18.09 28.91 9.48
CA TYR A 609 16.98 29.78 9.83
C TYR A 609 16.48 29.41 11.22
N THR A 610 16.16 30.42 12.04
CA THR A 610 15.38 30.22 13.25
C THR A 610 13.94 30.62 13.00
N LEU A 611 13.01 29.81 13.50
CA LEU A 611 11.58 30.11 13.46
C LEU A 611 10.97 29.92 14.85
N THR A 612 10.06 30.80 15.23
CA THR A 612 9.32 30.69 16.49
C THR A 612 8.02 29.96 16.23
N VAL A 613 7.76 28.88 16.96
CA VAL A 613 6.51 28.11 16.85
C VAL A 613 5.33 29.05 17.11
N PRO A 614 4.39 29.19 16.16
CA PRO A 614 3.27 30.11 16.32
C PRO A 614 2.34 29.63 17.43
N LYS A 615 1.37 30.47 17.80
CA LYS A 615 0.28 30.01 18.66
C LYS A 615 -0.44 28.84 17.98
N LEU A 616 -0.41 27.67 18.61
CA LEU A 616 -1.09 26.47 18.15
C LEU A 616 -2.59 26.56 18.49
N ASN A 617 -3.43 26.10 17.57
CA ASN A 617 -4.86 26.06 17.79
C ASN A 617 -5.21 24.79 18.57
N VAL A 618 -5.64 24.95 19.82
CA VAL A 618 -5.96 23.83 20.72
C VAL A 618 -7.18 23.02 20.27
N SER A 619 -8.02 23.57 19.39
CA SER A 619 -9.14 22.84 18.80
C SER A 619 -8.82 22.25 17.43
N ALA A 620 -7.65 22.55 16.86
CA ALA A 620 -7.19 21.87 15.66
C ALA A 620 -6.69 20.48 16.02
N LYS A 621 -6.98 19.51 15.16
CA LYS A 621 -6.43 18.16 15.25
C LYS A 621 -4.90 18.22 15.19
N ASP A 622 -4.38 18.92 14.18
CA ASP A 622 -2.96 19.22 14.04
C ASP A 622 -2.74 20.59 13.39
N THR A 623 -1.56 21.15 13.63
CA THR A 623 -1.02 22.31 12.92
C THR A 623 0.18 21.85 12.11
N LEU A 624 0.03 21.79 10.78
CA LEU A 624 1.11 21.37 9.88
C LEU A 624 2.00 22.55 9.55
N LEU A 625 3.29 22.42 9.81
CA LEU A 625 4.33 23.29 9.27
C LEU A 625 4.66 22.83 7.85
N LYS A 626 4.50 23.73 6.88
CA LYS A 626 4.82 23.53 5.46
C LYS A 626 6.10 24.30 5.14
N ILE A 627 7.09 23.63 4.58
CA ILE A 627 8.39 24.20 4.20
C ILE A 627 8.63 23.91 2.73
N ASP A 628 8.57 24.95 1.90
CA ASP A 628 8.94 24.86 0.48
C ASP A 628 10.39 25.31 0.32
N TYR A 629 11.27 24.37 -0.03
CA TYR A 629 12.69 24.64 -0.17
C TYR A 629 13.34 23.81 -1.29
N SER A 630 14.40 24.38 -1.90
CA SER A 630 15.38 23.60 -2.66
C SER A 630 16.65 23.42 -1.83
N GLY A 631 17.27 22.25 -1.98
CA GLY A 631 18.48 21.89 -1.28
C GLY A 631 18.72 20.40 -1.33
N ASP A 632 19.67 19.94 -0.54
CA ASP A 632 19.95 18.52 -0.36
C ASP A 632 19.03 17.93 0.72
N ILE A 633 19.24 18.31 1.98
CA ILE A 633 18.51 17.78 3.14
C ILE A 633 17.92 18.95 3.94
N GLY A 634 16.64 18.85 4.30
CA GLY A 634 16.00 19.70 5.30
C GLY A 634 16.09 19.03 6.66
N SER A 635 16.49 19.77 7.70
CA SER A 635 16.57 19.26 9.07
C SER A 635 16.04 20.28 10.05
N LEU A 636 15.10 19.87 10.89
CA LEU A 636 14.47 20.73 11.89
C LEU A 636 14.92 20.29 13.29
N PHE A 637 15.53 21.22 14.03
CA PHE A 637 16.04 20.98 15.37
C PHE A 637 15.28 21.81 16.42
N ASN A 638 15.16 21.27 17.63
CA ASN A 638 14.72 22.07 18.78
C ASN A 638 15.88 22.89 19.38
N SER A 639 15.56 23.70 20.39
CA SER A 639 16.54 24.54 21.11
C SER A 639 17.64 23.77 21.86
N LYS A 640 17.47 22.46 22.08
CA LYS A 640 18.48 21.57 22.68
C LYS A 640 19.40 20.94 21.63
N GLY A 641 19.16 21.20 20.35
CA GLY A 641 19.91 20.59 19.24
C GLY A 641 19.46 19.18 18.88
N GLU A 642 18.29 18.73 19.37
CA GLU A 642 17.73 17.43 19.01
C GLU A 642 17.01 17.53 17.66
N LEU A 643 17.29 16.60 16.74
CA LEU A 643 16.56 16.49 15.47
C LEU A 643 15.11 16.09 15.75
N LEU A 644 14.16 16.84 15.20
CA LEU A 644 12.72 16.63 15.35
C LEU A 644 12.11 16.01 14.09
N ALA A 645 12.56 16.46 12.93
CA ALA A 645 12.11 15.97 11.63
C ALA A 645 13.19 16.25 10.59
N ASP A 646 13.21 15.45 9.53
CA ASP A 646 14.08 15.63 8.38
C ASP A 646 13.43 15.20 7.07
N ASN A 647 13.97 15.68 5.95
CA ASN A 647 13.46 15.38 4.63
C ASN A 647 14.61 15.43 3.60
N PHE A 648 14.62 14.46 2.70
CA PHE A 648 15.42 14.55 1.48
C PHE A 648 14.62 15.29 0.43
N SER A 649 15.16 16.42 -0.03
CA SER A 649 14.43 17.27 -0.96
C SER A 649 14.20 16.54 -2.28
N ASN A 650 12.94 16.34 -2.63
CA ASN A 650 12.44 15.93 -3.94
C ASN A 650 11.68 17.07 -4.63
N GLU A 651 11.92 18.31 -4.19
CA GLU A 651 11.21 19.54 -4.60
C GLU A 651 9.72 19.63 -4.21
N ALA A 652 9.17 18.63 -3.49
CA ALA A 652 7.83 18.76 -2.92
C ALA A 652 7.87 19.61 -1.63
N THR A 653 6.71 20.16 -1.24
CA THR A 653 6.58 20.85 0.05
C THR A 653 6.77 19.84 1.17
N TRP A 654 7.70 20.10 2.08
CA TRP A 654 7.90 19.27 3.26
C TRP A 654 6.87 19.64 4.34
N GLU A 655 6.19 18.64 4.89
CA GLU A 655 5.15 18.81 5.90
C GLU A 655 5.56 18.21 7.24
N ILE A 656 5.25 18.91 8.35
CA ILE A 656 5.59 18.48 9.70
C ILE A 656 4.42 18.76 10.64
N GLY A 657 3.87 17.73 11.28
CA GLY A 657 2.84 17.88 12.31
C GLY A 657 3.41 18.45 13.60
N LEU A 658 3.14 19.73 13.90
CA LEU A 658 3.72 20.41 15.08
C LEU A 658 3.19 19.85 16.40
N ASN A 659 1.92 19.42 16.46
CA ASN A 659 1.40 18.76 17.65
C ASN A 659 2.06 17.38 17.84
N GLU A 660 2.29 16.66 16.73
CA GLU A 660 2.84 15.29 16.75
C GLU A 660 4.31 15.24 17.15
N ILE A 661 5.13 16.20 16.69
CA ILE A 661 6.52 16.30 17.14
C ILE A 661 6.66 16.91 18.56
N GLY A 662 5.54 17.28 19.19
CA GLY A 662 5.47 17.68 20.59
C GLY A 662 6.06 19.07 20.92
N VAL A 663 6.14 19.97 19.95
CA VAL A 663 6.64 21.35 20.18
C VAL A 663 5.56 22.26 20.74
N LYS A 664 5.94 23.29 21.51
CA LYS A 664 5.01 24.26 22.10
C LYS A 664 5.13 25.64 21.45
N ALA A 665 4.02 26.38 21.46
CA ALA A 665 4.00 27.77 21.04
C ALA A 665 5.08 28.60 21.76
N GLY A 666 5.81 29.41 21.00
CA GLY A 666 6.92 30.22 21.49
C GLY A 666 8.27 29.50 21.57
N GLU A 667 8.34 28.18 21.36
CA GLU A 667 9.63 27.50 21.20
C GLU A 667 10.32 27.97 19.93
N VAL A 668 11.65 28.06 19.96
CA VAL A 668 12.46 28.40 18.79
C VAL A 668 13.03 27.11 18.20
N LEU A 669 12.71 26.88 16.92
CA LEU A 669 13.24 25.78 16.14
C LEU A 669 14.31 26.31 15.18
N THR A 670 15.27 25.45 14.85
CA THR A 670 16.32 25.74 13.86
C THR A 670 16.09 24.86 12.64
N LEU A 671 15.79 25.49 11.50
CA LEU A 671 15.79 24.85 10.20
C LEU A 671 17.19 24.97 9.59
N LEU A 672 17.77 23.83 9.24
CA LEU A 672 18.98 23.73 8.42
C LEU A 672 18.60 23.17 7.06
N ILE A 673 18.93 23.90 6.01
CA ILE A 673 18.90 23.39 4.64
C ILE A 673 20.34 23.08 4.24
N THR A 674 20.67 21.81 4.06
CA THR A 674 21.97 21.44 3.50
C THR A 674 21.97 21.81 2.01
N PRO A 675 22.93 22.61 1.51
CA PRO A 675 22.96 22.94 0.07
C PRO A 675 23.28 21.74 -0.80
N ARG A 676 22.69 21.66 -2.00
CA ARG A 676 23.22 20.82 -3.07
C ARG A 676 24.55 21.40 -3.54
N LYS A 677 25.52 20.53 -3.79
CA LYS A 677 26.88 20.90 -4.18
C LYS A 677 27.15 20.46 -5.61
N ASP A 678 27.71 21.36 -6.42
CA ASP A 678 28.20 21.03 -7.76
C ASP A 678 29.68 20.63 -7.71
N ASP A 679 30.07 19.62 -8.50
CA ASP A 679 31.46 19.24 -8.76
C ASP A 679 32.33 19.13 -7.50
N VAL A 680 31.91 18.31 -6.53
CA VAL A 680 32.61 18.17 -5.24
C VAL A 680 33.99 17.53 -5.44
N VAL A 681 35.04 18.27 -5.12
CA VAL A 681 36.43 17.78 -5.09
C VAL A 681 36.91 17.71 -3.65
N VAL A 682 37.44 16.56 -3.28
CA VAL A 682 38.06 16.36 -1.96
C VAL A 682 39.53 16.81 -2.01
N ASP A 683 39.85 17.85 -1.27
CA ASP A 683 41.21 18.34 -1.05
C ASP A 683 41.82 17.66 0.18
N VAL A 684 42.87 16.87 -0.05
CA VAL A 684 43.66 16.17 0.98
C VAL A 684 45.08 16.73 1.12
N SER A 685 45.34 17.94 0.60
CA SER A 685 46.69 18.53 0.56
C SER A 685 47.27 18.93 1.92
N SER A 686 46.47 18.90 3.00
CA SER A 686 46.92 19.23 4.35
C SER A 686 47.16 17.97 5.18
N THR A 687 48.37 17.85 5.74
CA THR A 687 48.75 16.76 6.66
C THR A 687 48.08 16.88 8.05
N MET A 688 47.44 18.02 8.35
CA MET A 688 46.84 18.33 9.67
C MET A 688 45.34 18.66 9.60
N ALA A 689 44.78 18.97 8.43
CA ALA A 689 43.36 19.22 8.25
C ALA A 689 42.71 18.01 7.59
N GLY A 690 41.79 17.36 8.29
CA GLY A 690 40.96 16.30 7.74
C GLY A 690 40.20 16.81 6.51
N ARG A 691 40.25 16.03 5.43
CA ARG A 691 39.35 16.02 4.27
C ARG A 691 38.52 17.30 4.08
N LEU A 692 38.99 18.24 3.25
CA LEU A 692 38.26 19.47 2.91
C LEU A 692 37.53 19.30 1.58
N GLU A 693 36.21 19.39 1.57
CA GLU A 693 35.44 19.41 0.32
C GLU A 693 35.40 20.83 -0.26
N LYS A 694 35.75 20.96 -1.54
CA LYS A 694 35.54 22.16 -2.35
C LYS A 694 34.45 21.86 -3.36
N ALA A 695 33.45 22.74 -3.45
CA ALA A 695 32.37 22.66 -4.43
C ALA A 695 32.37 23.94 -5.29
N ASN A 696 32.04 23.82 -6.57
CA ASN A 696 31.99 24.95 -7.49
C ASN A 696 30.74 25.82 -7.30
N GLY A 697 29.68 25.26 -6.73
CA GLY A 697 28.42 25.93 -6.43
C GLY A 697 27.73 25.31 -5.21
N LEU A 698 26.99 26.13 -4.46
CA LEU A 698 26.13 25.73 -3.36
C LEU A 698 24.72 26.22 -3.65
N HIS A 699 23.79 25.30 -3.87
CA HIS A 699 22.42 25.62 -4.25
C HIS A 699 21.45 25.24 -3.14
N PHE A 700 20.77 26.26 -2.60
CA PHE A 700 19.64 26.10 -1.72
C PHE A 700 18.79 27.36 -1.73
N GLU A 701 17.51 27.20 -1.43
CA GLU A 701 16.56 28.30 -1.32
C GLU A 701 15.45 27.91 -0.36
N LEU A 702 15.10 28.79 0.57
CA LEU A 702 13.84 28.70 1.30
C LEU A 702 12.83 29.59 0.58
N ARG A 703 11.89 28.96 -0.15
CA ARG A 703 10.92 29.64 -1.01
C ARG A 703 9.71 30.12 -0.21
N ASP A 704 9.16 29.26 0.64
CA ASP A 704 8.03 29.60 1.51
C ASP A 704 8.05 28.79 2.81
N ILE A 705 7.49 29.37 3.87
CA ILE A 705 7.31 28.69 5.15
C ILE A 705 6.08 29.23 5.89
N TYR A 706 5.16 28.32 6.19
CA TYR A 706 3.87 28.67 6.78
C TYR A 706 3.31 27.51 7.58
N VAL A 707 2.35 27.80 8.45
CA VAL A 707 1.51 26.77 9.05
C VAL A 707 0.11 26.77 8.44
N VAL A 708 -0.50 25.59 8.46
CA VAL A 708 -1.93 25.38 8.23
C VAL A 708 -2.52 24.49 9.32
N GLU A 709 -3.84 24.52 9.47
CA GLU A 709 -4.54 23.75 10.50
C GLU A 709 -5.43 22.69 9.86
N THR A 710 -5.48 21.53 10.50
CA THR A 710 -6.48 20.49 10.23
C THR A 710 -7.54 20.56 11.31
N ILE A 711 -8.80 20.75 10.92
CA ILE A 711 -9.94 20.85 11.86
C ILE A 711 -10.91 19.71 11.57
N GLU A 712 -11.27 18.98 12.64
CA GLU A 712 -12.34 18.00 12.60
C GLU A 712 -13.69 18.67 12.88
N GLU A 713 -14.66 18.41 12.00
CA GLU A 713 -16.05 18.85 12.18
C GLU A 713 -16.98 17.64 12.15
N GLU A 714 -17.98 17.61 13.03
CA GLU A 714 -19.06 16.62 12.93
C GLU A 714 -19.86 16.86 11.65
N LEU A 715 -20.02 15.80 10.87
CA LEU A 715 -20.89 15.78 9.72
C LEU A 715 -22.31 15.45 10.21
N ASN A 716 -23.16 16.47 10.30
CA ASN A 716 -24.59 16.27 10.51
C ASN A 716 -25.19 15.66 9.24
N CYS A 717 -25.12 14.33 9.11
CA CYS A 717 -25.71 13.62 7.99
C CYS A 717 -27.25 13.78 8.00
N PHE A 718 -27.82 14.20 6.87
CA PHE A 718 -29.27 14.17 6.60
C PHE A 718 -29.64 12.92 5.80
#